data_AF-A0A1G8PQT2-F1
#
_entry.id   AF-A0A1G8PQT2-F1
#
_cell.length_a   1.000
_cell.length_b   1.000
_cell.length_c   1.000
_cell.angle_alpha   90.00
_cell.angle_beta   90.00
_cell.angle_gamma   90.00
#
_symmetry.space_group_name_H-M   'P 1'
#
loop_
_entity.id
_entity.type
_entity.pdbx_description
1 polymer ?
#
loop_
_entity_poly.entity_id
_entity_poly.type
_entity_poly.pdbx_seq_one_letter_code
_entity_poly.pdbx_strand_id
1 'polypeptide(L)'
;MKKVVSNNVLVGTRIGALVAGLFVILIVSIVMLFANFAYVNTQSNYDTEYIGHAGELRVLSQRISKDATEAAAGTPAAFALLRDARNDFQERWAYLTDGNAQSGLPAAPAAVQEQMAAVQQDWDGLRQNADAILASEQTVLSLHQVASTLAETIPQLQVEYEEVVDILLESGAPAAQVSVAQRQSLLAERILGSVNKVLAGDQDSVQAADMFGRDASLFGRVLGAMQEGNAAMEIAKVTDPQALERLGEISELFEFVSGSVDEILETSPELFQVRESANTLFTLSQTLLDKVSTLSEGFEGLADGRSLNTFAGYLLGVLALGSIVIIGLVMVREANRRLAETAEKNERNQTAILRLLDEIADLADGDLTVAATVTEDFTGAIADSINYSIDQLRDLVTTINLTAVQVAGAAQETQATAMHLAEASEHQAQEIAGASAAINEMAVSIDQVSANASESSAVAERSVAIANKGNEVVHNTITGMDNIREQIQDTSKRIKRLGESSQEIGDIVSLINDIADQTNILALNAAIQASMAGDAGRGFAVVADEVQRLAERSSGATKQIEALVKTIQTDTNEAVISMEQTTSEVVRGARLAQDAGVALEEIEKVSKTLAALIQNISNAARQQASSAGHISNTMNVIQEITSQTSSGTTATAKSIGNLAKMASEMRHSVSGFTLPQDGEQA
;
A
#
# COMPACT_ATOMS: atom_id res chain seq x y z
N MET A 1 0.68 -76.37 85.20
CA MET A 1 0.02 -76.12 83.90
C MET A 1 -0.64 -74.72 83.78
N LYS A 2 -0.12 -73.67 84.45
CA LYS A 2 -0.71 -72.31 84.45
C LYS A 2 0.17 -71.20 83.81
N LYS A 3 1.31 -71.56 83.20
CA LYS A 3 2.26 -70.60 82.61
C LYS A 3 2.26 -70.52 81.08
N VAL A 4 1.46 -71.34 80.39
CA VAL A 4 1.41 -71.39 78.91
C VAL A 4 0.23 -70.61 78.31
N VAL A 5 -0.81 -70.31 79.11
CA VAL A 5 -2.01 -69.59 78.62
C VAL A 5 -1.83 -68.08 78.57
N SER A 6 -0.89 -67.50 79.34
CA SER A 6 -0.69 -66.04 79.38
C SER A 6 0.13 -65.49 78.19
N ASN A 7 0.85 -66.33 77.45
CA ASN A 7 1.70 -65.87 76.34
C ASN A 7 0.96 -65.79 74.99
N ASN A 8 -0.15 -66.52 74.80
CA ASN A 8 -0.92 -66.49 73.55
C ASN A 8 -1.86 -65.28 73.43
N VAL A 9 -2.28 -64.68 74.54
CA VAL A 9 -3.10 -63.45 74.53
C VAL A 9 -2.25 -62.22 74.19
N LEU A 10 -0.99 -62.17 74.64
CA LEU A 10 -0.08 -61.06 74.31
C LEU A 10 0.35 -61.03 72.83
N VAL A 11 0.35 -62.17 72.13
CA VAL A 11 0.75 -62.25 70.71
C VAL A 11 -0.38 -61.80 69.77
N GLY A 12 -1.63 -62.20 70.02
CA GLY A 12 -2.78 -61.75 69.22
C GLY A 12 -3.02 -60.23 69.31
N THR A 13 -2.80 -59.64 70.49
CA THR A 13 -2.93 -58.19 70.69
C THR A 13 -1.82 -57.40 69.99
N ARG A 14 -0.61 -57.98 69.85
CA ARG A 14 0.50 -57.38 69.10
C ARG A 14 0.31 -57.43 67.59
N ILE A 15 -0.32 -58.48 67.07
CA ILE A 15 -0.63 -58.61 65.63
C ILE A 15 -1.76 -57.65 65.24
N GLY A 16 -2.83 -57.55 66.04
CA GLY A 16 -3.90 -56.58 65.81
C GLY A 16 -3.41 -55.12 65.85
N ALA A 17 -2.47 -54.81 66.74
CA ALA A 17 -1.82 -53.49 66.78
C ALA A 17 -0.89 -53.23 65.57
N LEU A 18 -0.20 -54.25 65.07
CA LEU A 18 0.62 -54.18 63.85
C LEU A 18 -0.23 -53.98 62.59
N VAL A 19 -1.34 -54.70 62.45
CA VAL A 19 -2.29 -54.53 61.33
C VAL A 19 -2.97 -53.17 61.40
N ALA A 20 -3.40 -52.73 62.58
CA ALA A 20 -3.96 -51.39 62.76
C ALA A 20 -2.93 -50.29 62.41
N GLY A 21 -1.67 -50.46 62.80
CA GLY A 21 -0.58 -49.54 62.43
C GLY A 21 -0.33 -49.48 60.92
N LEU A 22 -0.33 -50.63 60.24
CA LEU A 22 -0.18 -50.71 58.78
C LEU A 22 -1.39 -50.12 58.04
N PHE A 23 -2.60 -50.28 58.57
CA PHE A 23 -3.82 -49.70 58.01
C PHE A 23 -3.81 -48.17 58.12
N VAL A 24 -3.32 -47.62 59.23
CA VAL A 24 -3.10 -46.18 59.38
C VAL A 24 -2.07 -45.68 58.37
N ILE A 25 -0.96 -46.39 58.17
CA ILE A 25 0.06 -46.02 57.16
C ILE A 25 -0.52 -46.04 55.75
N LEU A 26 -1.35 -47.04 55.42
CA LEU A 26 -2.03 -47.14 54.12
C LEU A 26 -3.03 -46.00 53.89
N ILE A 27 -3.86 -45.67 54.89
CA ILE A 27 -4.81 -44.55 54.78
C ILE A 27 -4.04 -43.25 54.60
N VAL A 28 -2.98 -43.02 55.40
CA VAL A 28 -2.17 -41.81 55.31
C VAL A 28 -1.46 -41.71 53.96
N SER A 29 -0.95 -42.81 53.40
CA SER A 29 -0.29 -42.80 52.09
C SER A 29 -1.28 -42.60 50.93
N ILE A 30 -2.47 -43.18 50.98
CA ILE A 30 -3.53 -42.94 49.99
C ILE A 30 -4.04 -41.49 50.06
N VAL A 31 -4.26 -40.96 51.26
CA VAL A 31 -4.70 -39.57 51.45
C VAL A 31 -3.61 -38.61 50.97
N MET A 32 -2.33 -38.86 51.26
CA MET A 32 -1.23 -38.04 50.74
C MET A 32 -1.06 -38.18 49.22
N LEU A 33 -1.30 -39.36 48.64
CA LEU A 33 -1.27 -39.55 47.19
C LEU A 33 -2.40 -38.76 46.51
N PHE A 34 -3.63 -38.86 47.04
CA PHE A 34 -4.77 -38.10 46.51
C PHE A 34 -4.56 -36.60 46.69
N ALA A 35 -4.03 -36.15 47.84
CA ALA A 35 -3.69 -34.76 48.08
C ALA A 35 -2.59 -34.27 47.13
N ASN A 36 -1.54 -35.06 46.89
CA ASN A 36 -0.48 -34.73 45.93
C ASN A 36 -1.02 -34.70 44.49
N PHE A 37 -1.86 -35.65 44.10
CA PHE A 37 -2.48 -35.68 42.79
C PHE A 37 -3.42 -34.49 42.58
N ALA A 38 -4.28 -34.19 43.55
CA ALA A 38 -5.17 -33.02 43.50
C ALA A 38 -4.37 -31.70 43.46
N TYR A 39 -3.28 -31.60 44.22
CA TYR A 39 -2.37 -30.45 44.22
C TYR A 39 -1.68 -30.27 42.86
N VAL A 40 -1.07 -31.33 42.32
CA VAL A 40 -0.39 -31.28 41.02
C VAL A 40 -1.37 -30.99 39.89
N ASN A 41 -2.57 -31.59 39.92
CA ASN A 41 -3.61 -31.34 38.90
C ASN A 41 -4.15 -29.90 38.96
N THR A 42 -4.40 -29.37 40.16
CA THR A 42 -4.82 -27.97 40.33
C THR A 42 -3.75 -27.02 39.84
N GLN A 43 -2.49 -27.29 40.17
CA GLN A 43 -1.37 -26.47 39.76
C GLN A 43 -1.14 -26.50 38.24
N SER A 44 -1.30 -27.66 37.60
CA SER A 44 -1.20 -27.82 36.14
C SER A 44 -2.30 -27.03 35.39
N ASN A 45 -3.50 -26.94 35.97
CA ASN A 45 -4.58 -26.13 35.40
C ASN A 45 -4.23 -24.64 35.46
N TYR A 46 -3.68 -24.16 36.59
CA TYR A 46 -3.20 -22.78 36.70
C TYR A 46 -2.10 -22.46 35.70
N ASP A 47 -1.12 -23.36 35.54
CA ASP A 47 -0.02 -23.17 34.59
C ASP A 47 -0.55 -23.04 33.14
N THR A 48 -1.60 -23.80 32.79
CA THR A 48 -2.26 -23.69 31.47
C THR A 48 -2.96 -22.34 31.28
N GLU A 49 -3.67 -21.84 32.30
CA GLU A 49 -4.30 -20.50 32.25
C GLU A 49 -3.26 -19.38 32.17
N TYR A 50 -2.16 -19.46 32.93
CA TYR A 50 -1.09 -18.46 32.87
C TYR A 50 -0.43 -18.39 31.48
N ILE A 51 -0.10 -19.54 30.88
CA ILE A 51 0.46 -19.61 29.53
C ILE A 51 -0.56 -19.08 28.50
N GLY A 52 -1.84 -19.44 28.64
CA GLY A 52 -2.91 -18.94 27.78
C GLY A 52 -3.02 -17.41 27.82
N HIS A 53 -3.12 -16.82 29.00
CA HIS A 53 -3.19 -15.36 29.16
C HIS A 53 -1.91 -14.68 28.64
N ALA A 54 -0.71 -15.19 28.95
CA ALA A 54 0.55 -14.64 28.44
C ALA A 54 0.64 -14.72 26.90
N GLY A 55 0.17 -15.82 26.30
CA GLY A 55 0.09 -15.98 24.85
C GLY A 55 -0.84 -14.97 24.19
N GLU A 56 -2.00 -14.69 24.80
CA GLU A 56 -2.95 -13.71 24.28
C GLU A 56 -2.43 -12.27 24.41
N LEU A 57 -1.70 -11.95 25.49
CA LEU A 57 -1.04 -10.65 25.64
C LEU A 57 -0.03 -10.37 24.52
N ARG A 58 0.67 -11.39 23.98
CA ARG A 58 1.54 -11.22 22.79
C ARG A 58 0.76 -10.79 21.55
N VAL A 59 -0.41 -11.37 21.33
CA VAL A 59 -1.24 -11.04 20.16
C VAL A 59 -1.82 -9.63 20.33
N LEU A 60 -2.29 -9.31 21.53
CA LEU A 60 -2.88 -8.01 21.84
C LEU A 60 -1.85 -6.88 21.75
N SER A 61 -0.58 -7.09 22.14
CA SER A 61 0.46 -6.05 22.00
C SER A 61 0.67 -5.64 20.53
N GLN A 62 0.67 -6.61 19.61
CA GLN A 62 0.77 -6.33 18.17
C GLN A 62 -0.49 -5.70 17.61
N ARG A 63 -1.67 -6.15 18.06
CA ARG A 63 -2.96 -5.58 17.63
C ARG A 63 -3.11 -4.12 18.04
N ILE A 64 -2.76 -3.78 19.28
CA ILE A 64 -2.75 -2.39 19.77
C ILE A 64 -1.81 -1.53 18.90
N SER A 65 -0.64 -2.05 18.53
CA SER A 65 0.30 -1.36 17.64
C SER A 65 -0.28 -1.02 16.27
N LYS A 66 -0.94 -1.99 15.66
CA LYS A 66 -1.58 -1.83 14.36
C LYS A 66 -2.74 -0.83 14.44
N ASP A 67 -3.66 -1.06 15.36
CA ASP A 67 -4.88 -0.28 15.50
C ASP A 67 -4.57 1.17 15.91
N ALA A 68 -3.53 1.40 16.72
CA ALA A 68 -3.04 2.74 17.05
C ALA A 68 -2.51 3.52 15.84
N THR A 69 -1.79 2.84 14.94
CA THR A 69 -1.25 3.46 13.73
C THR A 69 -2.37 3.83 12.76
N GLU A 70 -3.37 2.96 12.60
CA GLU A 70 -4.54 3.21 11.76
C GLU A 70 -5.46 4.30 12.35
N ALA A 71 -5.64 4.33 13.67
CA ALA A 71 -6.39 5.37 14.37
C ALA A 71 -5.72 6.75 14.22
N ALA A 72 -4.39 6.81 14.40
CA ALA A 72 -3.61 8.03 14.17
C ALA A 72 -3.62 8.50 12.71
N ALA A 73 -3.94 7.61 11.76
CA ALA A 73 -4.15 7.94 10.35
C ALA A 73 -5.60 8.33 10.00
N GLY A 74 -6.47 8.52 11.00
CA GLY A 74 -7.83 9.01 10.79
C GLY A 74 -8.86 7.94 10.46
N THR A 75 -8.58 6.65 10.72
CA THR A 75 -9.55 5.57 10.47
C THR A 75 -10.54 5.44 11.65
N PRO A 76 -11.85 5.70 11.46
CA PRO A 76 -12.82 5.70 12.58
C PRO A 76 -12.93 4.35 13.29
N ALA A 77 -12.98 3.26 12.52
CA ALA A 77 -13.12 1.91 13.09
C ALA A 77 -11.92 1.50 13.95
N ALA A 78 -10.73 2.03 13.67
CA ALA A 78 -9.50 1.69 14.38
C ALA A 78 -9.50 2.20 15.82
N PHE A 79 -10.18 3.32 16.13
CA PHE A 79 -10.32 3.80 17.51
C PHE A 79 -11.08 2.81 18.40
N ALA A 80 -12.16 2.22 17.88
CA ALA A 80 -12.91 1.19 18.60
C ALA A 80 -12.05 -0.07 18.83
N LEU A 81 -11.36 -0.54 17.79
CA LEU A 81 -10.49 -1.72 17.87
C LEU A 81 -9.31 -1.51 18.84
N LEU A 82 -8.69 -0.33 18.82
CA LEU A 82 -7.64 0.06 19.76
C LEU A 82 -8.14 0.05 21.21
N ARG A 83 -9.33 0.63 21.45
CA ARG A 83 -9.95 0.65 22.78
C ARG A 83 -10.19 -0.75 23.30
N ASP A 84 -10.76 -1.62 22.47
CA ASP A 84 -11.07 -3.01 22.82
C ASP A 84 -9.79 -3.80 23.10
N ALA A 85 -8.79 -3.72 22.21
CA ALA A 85 -7.53 -4.44 22.39
C ALA A 85 -6.76 -3.96 23.64
N ARG A 86 -6.77 -2.66 23.93
CA ARG A 86 -6.18 -2.10 25.15
C ARG A 86 -6.89 -2.59 26.41
N ASN A 87 -8.23 -2.63 26.40
CA ASN A 87 -9.02 -3.08 27.54
C ASN A 87 -8.84 -4.57 27.80
N ASP A 88 -8.86 -5.40 26.74
CA ASP A 88 -8.63 -6.85 26.84
C ASP A 88 -7.22 -7.16 27.35
N PHE A 89 -6.21 -6.40 26.91
CA PHE A 89 -4.86 -6.52 27.47
C PHE A 89 -4.85 -6.20 28.96
N GLN A 90 -5.47 -5.09 29.38
CA GLN A 90 -5.54 -4.70 30.80
C GLN A 90 -6.23 -5.76 31.66
N GLU A 91 -7.32 -6.33 31.17
CA GLU A 91 -8.10 -7.36 31.87
C GLU A 91 -7.29 -8.63 32.05
N ARG A 92 -6.65 -9.13 30.99
CA ARG A 92 -5.81 -10.33 31.03
C ARG A 92 -4.57 -10.13 31.87
N TRP A 93 -3.98 -8.94 31.80
CA TRP A 93 -2.87 -8.56 32.65
C TRP A 93 -3.27 -8.57 34.13
N ALA A 94 -4.47 -8.08 34.46
CA ALA A 94 -5.01 -8.14 35.82
C ALA A 94 -5.21 -9.59 36.30
N TYR A 95 -5.62 -10.51 35.42
CA TYR A 95 -5.70 -11.93 35.78
C TYR A 95 -4.34 -12.52 36.17
N LEU A 96 -3.24 -12.04 35.57
CA LEU A 96 -1.89 -12.47 35.94
C LEU A 96 -1.39 -11.78 37.23
N THR A 97 -1.68 -10.49 37.44
CA THR A 97 -1.18 -9.73 38.60
C THR A 97 -1.99 -9.95 39.86
N ASP A 98 -3.31 -9.97 39.76
CA ASP A 98 -4.24 -9.98 40.89
C ASP A 98 -4.91 -11.34 41.07
N GLY A 99 -4.87 -12.20 40.03
CA GLY A 99 -5.59 -13.47 39.95
C GLY A 99 -7.00 -13.32 39.40
N ASN A 100 -7.64 -14.45 39.09
CA ASN A 100 -9.02 -14.50 38.60
C ASN A 100 -9.93 -15.18 39.64
N ALA A 101 -10.81 -14.40 40.27
CA ALA A 101 -11.74 -14.89 41.27
C ALA A 101 -12.82 -15.83 40.70
N GLN A 102 -13.10 -15.79 39.39
CA GLN A 102 -14.11 -16.65 38.75
C GLN A 102 -13.54 -18.04 38.43
N SER A 103 -12.32 -18.15 37.92
CA SER A 103 -11.65 -19.44 37.69
C SER A 103 -10.94 -19.97 38.94
N GLY A 104 -10.76 -19.13 39.96
CA GLY A 104 -9.98 -19.47 41.15
C GLY A 104 -8.47 -19.45 40.92
N LEU A 105 -8.01 -18.77 39.85
CA LEU A 105 -6.61 -18.56 39.53
C LEU A 105 -5.99 -17.59 40.55
N PRO A 106 -4.92 -17.97 41.27
CA PRO A 106 -4.21 -17.03 42.13
C PRO A 106 -3.37 -16.04 41.30
N ALA A 107 -2.80 -15.02 41.97
CA ALA A 107 -1.79 -14.18 41.35
C ALA A 107 -0.57 -15.01 40.93
N ALA A 108 0.10 -14.57 39.87
CA ALA A 108 1.24 -15.29 39.32
C ALA A 108 2.37 -15.52 40.35
N PRO A 109 3.11 -16.64 40.25
CA PRO A 109 4.09 -17.03 41.25
C PRO A 109 5.27 -16.06 41.35
N ALA A 110 5.86 -15.93 42.55
CA ALA A 110 7.02 -15.06 42.79
C ALA A 110 8.25 -15.35 41.89
N ALA A 111 8.33 -16.54 41.30
CA ALA A 111 9.41 -16.94 40.41
C ALA A 111 9.45 -16.17 39.07
N VAL A 112 8.31 -15.61 38.62
CA VAL A 112 8.22 -14.83 37.37
C VAL A 112 8.04 -13.33 37.63
N GLN A 113 8.20 -12.89 38.88
CA GLN A 113 7.84 -11.53 39.29
C GLN A 113 8.75 -10.45 38.69
N GLU A 114 10.00 -10.79 38.35
CA GLU A 114 10.92 -9.91 37.62
C GLU A 114 10.46 -9.68 36.16
N GLN A 115 10.09 -10.75 35.47
CA GLN A 115 9.52 -10.69 34.12
C GLN A 115 8.21 -9.90 34.12
N MET A 116 7.37 -10.12 35.14
CA MET A 116 6.12 -9.38 35.27
C MET A 116 6.34 -7.88 35.48
N ALA A 117 7.32 -7.48 36.30
CA ALA A 117 7.67 -6.08 36.49
C ALA A 117 8.16 -5.43 35.18
N ALA A 118 8.93 -6.17 34.37
CA ALA A 118 9.41 -5.70 33.08
C ALA A 118 8.25 -5.49 32.08
N VAL A 119 7.26 -6.39 32.06
CA VAL A 119 6.04 -6.27 31.25
C VAL A 119 5.16 -5.12 31.73
N GLN A 120 4.97 -4.97 33.04
CA GLN A 120 4.20 -3.86 33.63
C GLN A 120 4.74 -2.49 33.18
N GLN A 121 6.06 -2.31 33.22
CA GLN A 121 6.69 -1.04 32.86
C GLN A 121 6.38 -0.63 31.41
N ASP A 122 6.51 -1.57 30.46
CA ASP A 122 6.23 -1.28 29.04
C ASP A 122 4.74 -1.17 28.78
N TRP A 123 3.92 -1.96 29.50
CA TRP A 123 2.47 -1.87 29.43
C TRP A 123 1.95 -0.51 29.89
N ASP A 124 2.48 0.06 30.98
CA ASP A 124 2.07 1.39 31.45
C ASP A 124 2.37 2.48 30.41
N GLY A 125 3.55 2.42 29.79
CA GLY A 125 3.92 3.33 28.70
C GLY A 125 3.01 3.14 27.48
N LEU A 126 2.77 1.89 27.07
CA LEU A 126 1.92 1.56 25.92
C LEU A 126 0.47 2.01 26.15
N ARG A 127 -0.08 1.73 27.33
CA ARG A 127 -1.43 2.15 27.75
C ARG A 127 -1.57 3.66 27.77
N GLN A 128 -0.60 4.39 28.32
CA GLN A 128 -0.62 5.86 28.34
C GLN A 128 -0.66 6.45 26.92
N ASN A 129 0.13 5.93 26.00
CA ASN A 129 0.12 6.38 24.61
C ASN A 129 -1.18 5.99 23.89
N ALA A 130 -1.71 4.79 24.13
CA ALA A 130 -3.00 4.37 23.59
C ALA A 130 -4.14 5.28 24.10
N ASP A 131 -4.12 5.64 25.38
CA ASP A 131 -5.09 6.57 25.97
C ASP A 131 -4.98 7.98 25.37
N ALA A 132 -3.77 8.48 25.10
CA ALA A 132 -3.58 9.76 24.43
C ALA A 132 -4.19 9.78 23.02
N ILE A 133 -3.99 8.71 22.25
CA ILE A 133 -4.59 8.56 20.91
C ILE A 133 -6.12 8.51 21.00
N LEU A 134 -6.66 7.68 21.91
CA LEU A 134 -8.11 7.55 22.10
C LEU A 134 -8.77 8.84 22.60
N ALA A 135 -8.09 9.63 23.43
CA ALA A 135 -8.59 10.92 23.90
C ALA A 135 -8.70 11.94 22.76
N SER A 136 -7.86 11.80 21.74
CA SER A 136 -7.80 12.71 20.58
C SER A 136 -8.68 12.24 19.40
N GLU A 137 -9.55 11.24 19.60
CA GLU A 137 -10.38 10.63 18.55
C GLU A 137 -11.18 11.67 17.76
N GLN A 138 -11.90 12.55 18.45
CA GLN A 138 -12.72 13.55 17.79
C GLN A 138 -11.88 14.56 17.00
N THR A 139 -10.73 14.98 17.56
CA THR A 139 -9.81 15.94 16.92
C THR A 139 -9.25 15.38 15.62
N VAL A 140 -8.74 14.14 15.67
CA VAL A 140 -8.15 13.46 14.51
C VAL A 140 -9.19 13.26 13.41
N LEU A 141 -10.42 12.85 13.76
CA LEU A 141 -11.50 12.63 12.80
C LEU A 141 -12.01 13.94 12.19
N SER A 142 -12.17 14.99 12.99
CA SER A 142 -12.58 16.33 12.51
C SER A 142 -11.56 16.86 11.50
N LEU A 143 -10.27 16.78 11.83
CA LEU A 143 -9.21 17.28 10.95
C LEU A 143 -9.13 16.52 9.62
N HIS A 144 -9.27 15.18 9.65
CA HIS A 144 -9.32 14.38 8.41
C HIS A 144 -10.56 14.71 7.58
N GLN A 145 -11.70 14.98 8.21
CA GLN A 145 -12.91 15.41 7.51
C GLN A 145 -12.72 16.78 6.85
N VAL A 146 -12.17 17.76 7.57
CA VAL A 146 -11.84 19.09 7.04
C VAL A 146 -10.91 18.95 5.84
N ALA A 147 -9.82 18.19 5.98
CA ALA A 147 -8.88 17.97 4.91
C ALA A 147 -9.49 17.25 3.69
N SER A 148 -10.39 16.28 3.91
CA SER A 148 -11.13 15.62 2.83
C SER A 148 -12.00 16.62 2.06
N THR A 149 -12.72 17.49 2.77
CA THR A 149 -13.52 18.54 2.12
C THR A 149 -12.63 19.53 1.38
N LEU A 150 -11.48 19.95 1.96
CA LEU A 150 -10.51 20.80 1.26
C LEU A 150 -9.94 20.13 0.00
N ALA A 151 -9.70 18.82 0.02
CA ALA A 151 -9.24 18.07 -1.14
C ALA A 151 -10.29 18.00 -2.28
N GLU A 152 -11.57 18.18 -1.95
CA GLU A 152 -12.65 18.32 -2.95
C GLU A 152 -12.86 19.77 -3.40
N THR A 153 -12.75 20.74 -2.49
CA THR A 153 -13.00 22.17 -2.76
C THR A 153 -11.85 22.85 -3.51
N ILE A 154 -10.59 22.53 -3.18
CA ILE A 154 -9.42 23.19 -3.80
C ILE A 154 -9.35 22.95 -5.33
N PRO A 155 -9.56 21.72 -5.85
CA PRO A 155 -9.62 21.50 -7.30
C PRO A 155 -10.75 22.28 -7.98
N GLN A 156 -11.91 22.43 -7.31
CA GLN A 156 -13.00 23.26 -7.84
C GLN A 156 -12.59 24.73 -7.92
N LEU A 157 -11.94 25.26 -6.87
CA LEU A 157 -11.37 26.61 -6.89
C LEU A 157 -10.36 26.81 -8.02
N GLN A 158 -9.56 25.79 -8.35
CA GLN A 158 -8.61 25.85 -9.46
C GLN A 158 -9.31 25.94 -10.82
N VAL A 159 -10.35 25.12 -11.03
CA VAL A 159 -11.17 25.14 -12.27
C VAL A 159 -11.83 26.50 -12.45
N GLU A 160 -12.49 27.04 -11.42
CA GLU A 160 -13.12 28.36 -11.52
C GLU A 160 -12.07 29.47 -11.77
N TYR A 161 -10.87 29.35 -11.19
CA TYR A 161 -9.78 30.30 -11.47
C TYR A 161 -9.22 30.20 -12.89
N GLU A 162 -9.19 29.01 -13.49
CA GLU A 162 -8.85 28.84 -14.91
C GLU A 162 -9.87 29.54 -15.80
N GLU A 163 -11.17 29.42 -15.50
CA GLU A 163 -12.20 30.16 -16.23
C GLU A 163 -12.05 31.68 -16.09
N VAL A 164 -11.71 32.19 -14.90
CA VAL A 164 -11.39 33.61 -14.71
C VAL A 164 -10.21 34.04 -15.59
N VAL A 165 -9.16 33.22 -15.68
CA VAL A 165 -7.98 33.51 -16.53
C VAL A 165 -8.39 33.57 -18.01
N ASP A 166 -9.21 32.64 -18.48
CA ASP A 166 -9.69 32.61 -19.86
C ASP A 166 -10.53 33.84 -20.20
N ILE A 167 -11.48 34.22 -19.33
CA ILE A 167 -12.31 35.43 -19.52
C ILE A 167 -11.43 36.70 -19.54
N LEU A 168 -10.43 36.79 -18.66
CA LEU A 168 -9.51 37.93 -18.62
C LEU A 168 -8.66 38.03 -19.89
N LEU A 169 -8.26 36.89 -20.47
CA LEU A 169 -7.54 36.86 -21.75
C LEU A 169 -8.44 37.27 -22.91
N GLU A 170 -9.68 36.79 -22.96
CA GLU A 170 -10.66 37.11 -24.02
C GLU A 170 -11.11 38.58 -23.99
N SER A 171 -11.30 39.14 -22.79
CA SER A 171 -11.68 40.55 -22.58
C SER A 171 -10.54 41.55 -22.80
N GLY A 172 -9.31 41.08 -23.02
CA GLY A 172 -8.13 41.92 -23.22
C GLY A 172 -7.66 42.63 -21.94
N ALA A 173 -7.83 41.99 -20.78
CA ALA A 173 -7.43 42.55 -19.50
C ALA A 173 -5.90 42.79 -19.42
N PRO A 174 -5.44 43.73 -18.58
CA PRO A 174 -4.01 43.95 -18.36
C PRO A 174 -3.28 42.66 -17.94
N ALA A 175 -2.10 42.41 -18.52
CA ALA A 175 -1.29 41.22 -18.23
C ALA A 175 -0.99 41.01 -16.74
N ALA A 176 -0.92 42.09 -15.95
CA ALA A 176 -0.76 42.03 -14.50
C ALA A 176 -1.96 41.35 -13.81
N GLN A 177 -3.20 41.62 -14.24
CA GLN A 177 -4.40 40.97 -13.70
C GLN A 177 -4.44 39.47 -14.04
N VAL A 178 -4.11 39.12 -15.29
CA VAL A 178 -4.01 37.71 -15.73
C VAL A 178 -2.96 36.96 -14.92
N SER A 179 -1.79 37.57 -14.70
CA SER A 179 -0.73 36.96 -13.90
C SER A 179 -1.12 36.75 -12.44
N VAL A 180 -1.87 37.69 -11.84
CA VAL A 180 -2.37 37.55 -10.46
C VAL A 180 -3.37 36.40 -10.38
N ALA A 181 -4.32 36.31 -11.31
CA ALA A 181 -5.29 35.22 -11.38
C ALA A 181 -4.60 33.84 -11.52
N GLN A 182 -3.62 33.73 -12.42
CA GLN A 182 -2.87 32.48 -12.62
C GLN A 182 -2.06 32.06 -11.37
N ARG A 183 -1.50 33.03 -10.63
CA ARG A 183 -0.81 32.76 -9.36
C ARG A 183 -1.76 32.30 -8.25
N GLN A 184 -3.03 32.70 -8.27
CA GLN A 184 -4.01 32.23 -7.29
C GLN A 184 -4.29 30.74 -7.43
N SER A 185 -4.40 30.22 -8.66
CA SER A 185 -4.55 28.77 -8.89
C SER A 185 -3.41 27.94 -8.27
N LEU A 186 -2.16 28.42 -8.43
CA LEU A 186 -0.98 27.80 -7.80
C LEU A 186 -0.98 27.94 -6.26
N LEU A 187 -1.52 29.04 -5.74
CA LEU A 187 -1.64 29.25 -4.30
C LEU A 187 -2.67 28.28 -3.70
N ALA A 188 -3.78 28.01 -4.39
CA ALA A 188 -4.75 26.99 -4.01
C ALA A 188 -4.10 25.60 -3.91
N GLU A 189 -3.24 25.23 -4.87
CA GLU A 189 -2.48 23.97 -4.81
C GLU A 189 -1.57 23.89 -3.58
N ARG A 190 -0.88 25.00 -3.27
CA ARG A 190 0.03 25.09 -2.11
C ARG A 190 -0.72 24.98 -0.78
N ILE A 191 -1.93 25.51 -0.70
CA ILE A 191 -2.84 25.36 0.44
C ILE A 191 -3.13 23.87 0.67
N LEU A 192 -3.57 23.13 -0.35
CA LEU A 192 -3.85 21.70 -0.24
C LEU A 192 -2.59 20.89 0.13
N GLY A 193 -1.45 21.21 -0.49
CA GLY A 193 -0.17 20.58 -0.16
C GLY A 193 0.24 20.78 1.29
N SER A 194 -0.06 21.94 1.87
CA SER A 194 0.21 22.24 3.28
C SER A 194 -0.70 21.43 4.21
N VAL A 195 -1.99 21.31 3.90
CA VAL A 195 -2.95 20.49 4.67
C VAL A 195 -2.55 19.02 4.69
N ASN A 196 -2.13 18.46 3.54
CA ASN A 196 -1.67 17.07 3.46
C ASN A 196 -0.43 16.81 4.33
N LYS A 197 0.46 17.80 4.46
CA LYS A 197 1.60 17.72 5.39
C LYS A 197 1.17 17.80 6.85
N VAL A 198 0.17 18.62 7.18
CA VAL A 198 -0.41 18.62 8.53
C VAL A 198 -0.95 17.23 8.87
N LEU A 199 -1.71 16.59 7.97
CA LEU A 199 -2.27 15.25 8.18
C LEU A 199 -1.22 14.14 8.34
N ALA A 200 -0.06 14.28 7.70
CA ALA A 200 1.05 13.36 7.90
C ALA A 200 1.51 13.36 9.37
N GLY A 201 1.38 14.50 10.06
CA GLY A 201 1.66 14.68 11.49
C GLY A 201 3.12 14.40 11.86
N ASP A 202 4.04 14.72 10.94
CA ASP A 202 5.48 14.68 11.16
C ASP A 202 5.97 15.94 11.91
N GLN A 203 7.29 16.07 12.13
CA GLN A 203 7.87 17.23 12.82
C GLN A 203 7.58 18.57 12.12
N ASP A 204 7.26 18.56 10.83
CA ASP A 204 6.97 19.74 10.04
C ASP A 204 5.47 20.10 10.04
N SER A 205 4.60 19.27 10.63
CA SER A 205 3.14 19.45 10.66
C SER A 205 2.70 20.81 11.22
N VAL A 206 3.29 21.27 12.32
CA VAL A 206 3.00 22.60 12.90
C VAL A 206 3.43 23.72 11.96
N GLN A 207 4.59 23.58 11.32
CA GLN A 207 5.06 24.56 10.33
C GLN A 207 4.17 24.56 9.07
N ALA A 208 3.68 23.39 8.67
CA ALA A 208 2.76 23.24 7.54
C ALA A 208 1.40 23.88 7.84
N ALA A 209 0.89 23.79 9.07
CA ALA A 209 -0.32 24.48 9.49
C ALA A 209 -0.14 26.02 9.43
N ASP A 210 1.00 26.54 9.89
CA ASP A 210 1.36 27.96 9.76
C ASP A 210 1.45 28.40 8.29
N MET A 211 2.01 27.57 7.41
CA MET A 211 2.06 27.82 5.97
C MET A 211 0.66 27.84 5.36
N PHE A 212 -0.17 26.87 5.69
CA PHE A 212 -1.57 26.82 5.27
C PHE A 212 -2.33 28.10 5.66
N GLY A 213 -2.24 28.54 6.91
CA GLY A 213 -2.92 29.76 7.37
C GLY A 213 -2.42 31.02 6.65
N ARG A 214 -1.10 31.15 6.42
CA ARG A 214 -0.53 32.27 5.65
C ARG A 214 -0.99 32.27 4.20
N ASP A 215 -1.04 31.10 3.58
CA ASP A 215 -1.42 30.94 2.18
C ASP A 215 -2.91 31.18 1.97
N ALA A 216 -3.77 30.67 2.84
CA ALA A 216 -5.20 30.97 2.86
C ALA A 216 -5.44 32.47 3.07
N SER A 217 -4.77 33.10 4.03
CA SER A 217 -4.89 34.55 4.25
C SER A 217 -4.41 35.39 3.06
N LEU A 218 -3.33 34.95 2.38
CA LEU A 218 -2.88 35.59 1.15
C LEU A 218 -3.89 35.41 0.01
N PHE A 219 -4.45 34.22 -0.14
CA PHE A 219 -5.44 33.90 -1.16
C PHE A 219 -6.68 34.78 -1.01
N GLY A 220 -7.29 34.81 0.19
CA GLY A 220 -8.46 35.65 0.45
C GLY A 220 -8.21 37.14 0.23
N ARG A 221 -7.02 37.66 0.61
CA ARG A 221 -6.66 39.07 0.35
C ARG A 221 -6.50 39.38 -1.13
N VAL A 222 -5.92 38.48 -1.91
CA VAL A 222 -5.77 38.66 -3.36
C VAL A 222 -7.12 38.55 -4.05
N LEU A 223 -7.96 37.58 -3.67
CA LEU A 223 -9.32 37.43 -4.17
C LEU A 223 -10.16 38.70 -3.95
N GLY A 224 -10.19 39.23 -2.72
CA GLY A 224 -10.85 40.49 -2.44
C GLY A 224 -10.25 41.68 -3.20
N ALA A 225 -8.92 41.71 -3.35
CA ALA A 225 -8.25 42.74 -4.15
C ALA A 225 -8.60 42.67 -5.64
N MET A 226 -8.88 41.49 -6.20
CA MET A 226 -9.36 41.35 -7.58
C MET A 226 -10.80 41.84 -7.73
N GLN A 227 -11.68 41.62 -6.74
CA GLN A 227 -13.08 42.06 -6.76
C GLN A 227 -13.25 43.57 -6.51
N GLU A 228 -12.48 44.14 -5.59
CA GLU A 228 -12.67 45.53 -5.11
C GLU A 228 -11.55 46.49 -5.52
N GLY A 229 -10.37 45.96 -5.87
CA GLY A 229 -9.14 46.72 -6.10
C GLY A 229 -8.38 46.99 -4.80
N ASN A 230 -7.06 46.86 -4.83
CA ASN A 230 -6.20 47.16 -3.68
C ASN A 230 -4.90 47.86 -4.12
N ALA A 231 -4.82 49.16 -3.84
CA ALA A 231 -3.69 50.00 -4.22
C ALA A 231 -2.38 49.61 -3.50
N ALA A 232 -2.45 49.08 -2.27
CA ALA A 232 -1.26 48.67 -1.52
C ALA A 232 -0.65 47.36 -2.05
N MET A 233 -1.46 46.52 -2.71
CA MET A 233 -1.01 45.27 -3.34
C MET A 233 -0.73 45.43 -4.83
N GLU A 234 -0.92 46.64 -5.38
CA GLU A 234 -0.82 46.92 -6.82
C GLU A 234 -1.77 46.06 -7.69
N ILE A 235 -2.91 45.66 -7.13
CA ILE A 235 -3.93 44.85 -7.83
C ILE A 235 -5.09 45.78 -8.20
N ALA A 236 -5.27 45.99 -9.50
CA ALA A 236 -6.42 46.72 -10.03
C ALA A 236 -7.69 45.84 -9.97
N LYS A 237 -8.84 46.48 -9.73
CA LYS A 237 -10.16 45.82 -9.76
C LYS A 237 -10.45 45.21 -11.13
N VAL A 238 -10.93 43.98 -11.15
CA VAL A 238 -11.46 43.32 -12.35
C VAL A 238 -12.77 44.01 -12.75
N THR A 239 -12.89 44.38 -14.02
CA THR A 239 -14.05 45.13 -14.55
C THR A 239 -14.97 44.30 -15.41
N ASP A 240 -14.51 43.15 -15.91
CA ASP A 240 -15.33 42.26 -16.71
C ASP A 240 -16.45 41.63 -15.86
N PRO A 241 -17.74 41.73 -16.25
CA PRO A 241 -18.84 41.21 -15.47
C PRO A 241 -18.85 39.69 -15.28
N GLN A 242 -18.41 38.92 -16.29
CA GLN A 242 -18.38 37.46 -16.21
C GLN A 242 -17.25 36.99 -15.30
N ALA A 243 -16.08 37.63 -15.39
CA ALA A 243 -14.98 37.37 -14.47
C ALA A 243 -15.34 37.71 -13.01
N LEU A 244 -16.11 38.79 -12.78
CA LEU A 244 -16.59 39.16 -11.44
C LEU A 244 -17.60 38.15 -10.88
N GLU A 245 -18.46 37.56 -11.72
CA GLU A 245 -19.39 36.50 -11.32
C GLU A 245 -18.62 35.25 -10.85
N ARG A 246 -17.66 34.77 -11.65
CA ARG A 246 -16.79 33.65 -11.28
C ARG A 246 -15.95 33.90 -10.03
N LEU A 247 -15.41 35.12 -9.88
CA LEU A 247 -14.74 35.51 -8.63
C LEU A 247 -15.69 35.50 -7.42
N GLY A 248 -16.99 35.72 -7.62
CA GLY A 248 -18.01 35.56 -6.57
C GLY A 248 -18.17 34.10 -6.15
N GLU A 249 -18.29 33.19 -7.10
CA GLU A 249 -18.39 31.73 -6.86
C GLU A 249 -17.13 31.19 -6.16
N ILE A 250 -15.95 31.64 -6.60
CA ILE A 250 -14.67 31.35 -5.93
C ILE A 250 -14.68 31.84 -4.48
N SER A 251 -15.26 33.02 -4.21
CA SER A 251 -15.37 33.55 -2.85
C SER A 251 -16.25 32.69 -1.96
N GLU A 252 -17.39 32.21 -2.47
CA GLU A 252 -18.27 31.30 -1.73
C GLU A 252 -17.58 29.96 -1.43
N LEU A 253 -16.91 29.36 -2.42
CA LEU A 253 -16.13 28.13 -2.22
C LEU A 253 -14.97 28.34 -1.23
N PHE A 254 -14.35 29.51 -1.24
CA PHE A 254 -13.20 29.83 -0.38
C PHE A 254 -13.61 30.11 1.09
N GLU A 255 -14.87 30.43 1.39
CA GLU A 255 -15.32 30.64 2.77
C GLU A 255 -15.04 29.43 3.66
N PHE A 256 -15.24 28.21 3.14
CA PHE A 256 -14.92 26.99 3.87
C PHE A 256 -13.41 26.87 4.17
N VAL A 257 -12.56 27.18 3.18
CA VAL A 257 -11.09 27.16 3.33
C VAL A 257 -10.66 28.15 4.40
N SER A 258 -11.17 29.38 4.34
CA SER A 258 -10.86 30.41 5.33
C SER A 258 -11.38 30.06 6.73
N GLY A 259 -12.57 29.46 6.83
CA GLY A 259 -13.15 29.02 8.11
C GLY A 259 -12.40 27.86 8.75
N SER A 260 -11.72 27.05 7.94
CA SER A 260 -10.94 25.89 8.40
C SER A 260 -9.54 26.25 8.91
N VAL A 261 -9.09 27.51 8.74
CA VAL A 261 -7.74 27.95 9.14
C VAL A 261 -7.49 27.80 10.62
N ASP A 262 -8.39 28.34 11.44
CA ASP A 262 -8.21 28.33 12.89
C ASP A 262 -8.29 26.90 13.44
N GLU A 263 -9.21 26.07 12.93
CA GLU A 263 -9.33 24.67 13.33
C GLU A 263 -8.06 23.87 13.04
N ILE A 264 -7.48 24.01 11.85
CA ILE A 264 -6.23 23.32 11.48
C ILE A 264 -5.04 23.82 12.31
N LEU A 265 -4.94 25.13 12.56
CA LEU A 265 -3.87 25.70 13.36
C LEU A 265 -3.93 25.24 14.82
N GLU A 266 -5.12 25.25 15.41
CA GLU A 266 -5.34 24.89 16.82
C GLU A 266 -5.14 23.39 17.08
N THR A 267 -5.54 22.54 16.12
CA THR A 267 -5.48 21.08 16.28
C THR A 267 -4.17 20.45 15.80
N SER A 268 -3.36 21.15 14.99
CA SER A 268 -2.09 20.63 14.47
C SER A 268 -1.10 20.12 15.53
N PRO A 269 -0.91 20.77 16.71
CA PRO A 269 0.02 20.28 17.73
C PRO A 269 -0.49 18.98 18.38
N GLU A 270 -1.80 18.83 18.53
CA GLU A 270 -2.43 17.63 19.07
C GLU A 270 -2.27 16.46 18.10
N LEU A 271 -2.43 16.70 16.79
CA LEU A 271 -2.21 15.66 15.77
C LEU A 271 -0.75 15.18 15.73
N PHE A 272 0.21 16.09 15.88
CA PHE A 272 1.62 15.74 16.03
C PHE A 272 1.85 14.84 17.25
N GLN A 273 1.26 15.18 18.39
CA GLN A 273 1.36 14.38 19.62
C GLN A 273 0.73 12.98 19.45
N VAL A 274 -0.39 12.88 18.72
CA VAL A 274 -1.04 11.59 18.39
C VAL A 274 -0.10 10.71 17.55
N ARG A 275 0.56 11.28 16.53
CA ARG A 275 1.53 10.56 15.70
C ARG A 275 2.76 10.13 16.47
N GLU A 276 3.28 11.00 17.33
CA GLU A 276 4.39 10.66 18.23
C GLU A 276 4.00 9.53 19.19
N SER A 277 2.78 9.57 19.74
CA SER A 277 2.25 8.51 20.60
C SER A 277 2.13 7.19 19.86
N ALA A 278 1.66 7.20 18.60
CA ALA A 278 1.57 5.99 17.77
C ALA A 278 2.95 5.39 17.46
N ASN A 279 3.94 6.22 17.15
CA ASN A 279 5.33 5.78 16.92
C ASN A 279 5.99 5.20 18.18
N THR A 280 5.76 5.85 19.32
CA THR A 280 6.24 5.39 20.63
C THR A 280 5.58 4.05 20.98
N LEU A 281 4.27 3.95 20.78
CA LEU A 281 3.49 2.74 20.99
C LEU A 281 3.97 1.59 20.09
N PHE A 282 4.31 1.87 18.83
CA PHE A 282 4.91 0.88 17.92
C PHE A 282 6.26 0.36 18.43
N THR A 283 7.10 1.23 18.97
CA THR A 283 8.41 0.82 19.52
C THR A 283 8.26 0.02 20.82
N LEU A 284 7.35 0.47 21.70
CA LEU A 284 7.04 -0.23 22.95
C LEU A 284 6.36 -1.57 22.72
N SER A 285 5.51 -1.71 21.70
CA SER A 285 4.82 -2.98 21.39
C SER A 285 5.79 -4.09 20.99
N GLN A 286 6.87 -3.77 20.28
CA GLN A 286 7.94 -4.72 19.95
C GLN A 286 8.69 -5.18 21.20
N THR A 287 9.08 -4.23 22.05
CA THR A 287 9.78 -4.55 23.31
C THR A 287 8.88 -5.33 24.27
N LEU A 288 7.60 -4.97 24.33
CA LEU A 288 6.59 -5.66 25.13
C LEU A 288 6.35 -7.08 24.61
N LEU A 289 6.31 -7.30 23.28
CA LEU A 289 6.19 -8.64 22.70
C LEU A 289 7.33 -9.55 23.17
N ASP A 290 8.57 -9.06 23.15
CA ASP A 290 9.73 -9.82 23.62
C ASP A 290 9.61 -10.15 25.11
N LYS A 291 9.28 -9.15 25.94
CA LYS A 291 9.14 -9.34 27.40
C LYS A 291 7.99 -10.27 27.77
N VAL A 292 6.85 -10.18 27.08
CA VAL A 292 5.72 -11.11 27.28
C VAL A 292 6.09 -12.51 26.79
N SER A 293 6.89 -12.63 25.73
CA SER A 293 7.42 -13.94 25.28
C SER A 293 8.33 -14.56 26.34
N THR A 294 9.24 -13.79 26.93
CA THR A 294 10.08 -14.26 28.04
C THR A 294 9.25 -14.61 29.29
N LEU A 295 8.17 -13.87 29.56
CA LEU A 295 7.23 -14.20 30.63
C LEU A 295 6.51 -15.54 30.36
N SER A 296 6.06 -15.76 29.12
CA SER A 296 5.45 -17.03 28.68
C SER A 296 6.41 -18.20 28.84
N GLU A 297 7.67 -18.05 28.41
CA GLU A 297 8.73 -19.04 28.63
C GLU A 297 8.98 -19.29 30.13
N GLY A 298 8.88 -18.25 30.96
CA GLY A 298 8.95 -18.37 32.42
C GLY A 298 7.82 -19.24 32.99
N PHE A 299 6.60 -19.12 32.49
CA PHE A 299 5.48 -19.98 32.88
C PHE A 299 5.66 -21.42 32.37
N GLU A 300 6.14 -21.62 31.14
CA GLU A 300 6.46 -22.95 30.60
C GLU A 300 7.57 -23.65 31.41
N GLY A 301 8.62 -22.92 31.79
CA GLY A 301 9.71 -23.46 32.62
C GLY A 301 9.26 -23.86 34.03
N LEU A 302 8.25 -23.18 34.60
CA LEU A 302 7.64 -23.57 35.87
C LEU A 302 6.82 -24.87 35.75
N ALA A 303 6.20 -25.12 34.59
CA ALA A 303 5.48 -26.36 34.32
C ALA A 303 6.44 -27.56 34.21
N ASP A 304 7.58 -27.40 33.53
CA ASP A 304 8.58 -28.47 33.34
C ASP A 304 9.35 -28.84 34.62
N GLY A 305 9.63 -27.86 35.49
CA GLY A 305 10.38 -28.06 36.74
C GLY A 305 9.67 -28.92 37.80
N ARG A 306 8.37 -29.20 37.63
CA ARG A 306 7.54 -29.91 38.62
C ARG A 306 7.43 -31.43 38.39
N SER A 307 8.11 -31.98 37.38
CA SER A 307 8.20 -33.43 37.14
C SER A 307 8.76 -34.25 38.33
N LEU A 308 9.56 -33.62 39.20
CA LEU A 308 10.05 -34.20 40.46
C LEU A 308 8.93 -34.57 41.45
N ASN A 309 7.80 -33.84 41.44
CA ASN A 309 6.67 -34.08 42.34
C ASN A 309 5.79 -35.27 41.88
N THR A 310 5.84 -35.58 40.58
CA THR A 310 5.23 -36.79 40.00
C THR A 310 5.99 -38.05 40.45
N PHE A 311 7.31 -37.97 40.61
CA PHE A 311 8.14 -39.08 41.13
C PHE A 311 7.83 -39.41 42.61
N ALA A 312 7.51 -38.41 43.43
CA ALA A 312 7.04 -38.60 44.80
C ALA A 312 5.69 -39.34 44.86
N GLY A 313 4.80 -39.10 43.90
CA GLY A 313 3.54 -39.83 43.73
C GLY A 313 3.75 -41.32 43.43
N TYR A 314 4.70 -41.66 42.54
CA TYR A 314 5.06 -43.06 42.26
C TYR A 314 5.67 -43.76 43.49
N LEU A 315 6.49 -43.07 44.30
CA LEU A 315 7.06 -43.63 45.53
C LEU A 315 5.97 -43.92 46.59
N LEU A 316 4.98 -43.02 46.75
CA LEU A 316 3.83 -43.23 47.63
C LEU A 316 2.91 -44.36 47.14
N GLY A 317 2.74 -44.49 45.81
CA GLY A 317 2.00 -45.60 45.20
C GLY A 317 2.65 -46.97 45.47
N VAL A 318 3.98 -47.06 45.39
CA VAL A 318 4.74 -48.28 45.74
C VAL A 318 4.63 -48.59 47.24
N LEU A 319 4.65 -47.59 48.12
CA LEU A 319 4.46 -47.76 49.56
C LEU A 319 3.05 -48.23 49.93
N ALA A 320 2.01 -47.73 49.24
CA ALA A 320 0.61 -48.17 49.40
C ALA A 320 0.41 -49.61 48.90
N LEU A 321 0.98 -49.96 47.75
CA LEU A 321 0.99 -51.35 47.23
C LEU A 321 1.71 -52.31 48.18
N GLY A 322 2.88 -51.91 48.71
CA GLY A 322 3.62 -52.72 49.69
C GLY A 322 2.86 -52.95 50.99
N SER A 323 2.11 -51.95 51.48
CA SER A 323 1.29 -52.10 52.69
C SER A 323 0.02 -52.92 52.45
N ILE A 324 -0.60 -52.85 51.27
CA ILE A 324 -1.69 -53.74 50.85
C ILE A 324 -1.24 -55.22 50.81
N VAL A 325 -0.06 -55.50 50.26
CA VAL A 325 0.49 -56.87 50.18
C VAL A 325 0.81 -57.43 51.57
N ILE A 326 1.34 -56.62 52.49
CA ILE A 326 1.65 -57.05 53.86
C ILE A 326 0.36 -57.22 54.69
N ILE A 327 -0.63 -56.34 54.54
CA ILE A 327 -1.96 -56.49 55.18
C ILE A 327 -2.65 -57.76 54.65
N GLY A 328 -2.57 -58.05 53.35
CA GLY A 328 -3.07 -59.28 52.75
C GLY A 328 -2.40 -60.54 53.30
N LEU A 329 -1.08 -60.55 53.46
CA LEU A 329 -0.34 -61.69 54.03
C LEU A 329 -0.63 -61.92 55.52
N VAL A 330 -0.96 -60.88 56.28
CA VAL A 330 -1.34 -60.98 57.70
C VAL A 330 -2.83 -61.35 57.86
N MET A 331 -3.72 -60.80 57.03
CA MET A 331 -5.15 -61.17 57.00
C MET A 331 -5.37 -62.61 56.51
N VAL A 332 -4.57 -63.13 55.57
CA VAL A 332 -4.67 -64.54 55.13
C VAL A 332 -4.21 -65.50 56.23
N ARG A 333 -3.26 -65.09 57.10
CA ARG A 333 -2.87 -65.86 58.30
C ARG A 333 -3.92 -65.81 59.43
N GLU A 334 -4.77 -64.78 59.47
CA GLU A 334 -5.86 -64.62 60.45
C GLU A 334 -7.21 -65.18 59.95
N ALA A 335 -7.49 -65.12 58.64
CA ALA A 335 -8.69 -65.65 57.99
C ALA A 335 -8.73 -67.19 58.02
N ASN A 336 -7.56 -67.85 58.04
CA ASN A 336 -7.46 -69.30 58.25
C ASN A 336 -7.89 -69.75 59.66
N ARG A 337 -8.18 -68.84 60.60
CA ARG A 337 -8.65 -69.15 61.96
C ARG A 337 -10.14 -68.86 62.19
N ARG A 338 -10.85 -68.27 61.22
CA ARG A 338 -12.31 -68.02 61.27
C ARG A 338 -13.09 -68.73 60.15
N LEU A 339 -12.56 -69.84 59.64
CA LEU A 339 -13.23 -70.73 58.68
C LEU A 339 -13.72 -72.03 59.34
N ALA A 340 -14.20 -71.96 60.59
CA ALA A 340 -14.60 -73.15 61.35
C ALA A 340 -16.06 -73.14 61.86
N GLU A 341 -16.88 -72.13 61.50
CA GLU A 341 -18.26 -72.03 62.02
C GLU A 341 -19.36 -71.89 60.96
N THR A 342 -19.10 -72.15 59.67
CA THR A 342 -20.19 -72.23 58.69
C THR A 342 -19.96 -73.31 57.63
N ALA A 343 -19.53 -74.48 58.08
CA ALA A 343 -19.27 -75.65 57.23
C ALA A 343 -20.52 -76.52 56.96
N GLU A 344 -21.73 -76.06 57.30
CA GLU A 344 -22.96 -76.87 57.12
C GLU A 344 -23.96 -76.29 56.10
N LYS A 345 -23.65 -75.16 55.46
CA LYS A 345 -24.34 -74.68 54.23
C LYS A 345 -23.51 -74.88 52.95
N ASN A 346 -22.24 -75.27 53.07
CA ASN A 346 -21.27 -75.28 51.97
C ASN A 346 -21.32 -76.50 51.05
N GLU A 347 -21.92 -77.64 51.45
CA GLU A 347 -21.86 -78.85 50.62
C GLU A 347 -22.80 -78.79 49.40
N ARG A 348 -23.97 -78.13 49.55
CA ARG A 348 -24.87 -77.83 48.42
C ARG A 348 -24.37 -76.66 47.57
N ASN A 349 -23.84 -75.61 48.20
CA ASN A 349 -23.29 -74.46 47.49
C ASN A 349 -21.99 -74.80 46.74
N GLN A 350 -21.11 -75.66 47.27
CA GLN A 350 -19.88 -76.08 46.57
C GLN A 350 -20.19 -76.87 45.30
N THR A 351 -21.21 -77.73 45.30
CA THR A 351 -21.57 -78.49 44.09
C THR A 351 -22.15 -77.58 43.01
N ALA A 352 -23.00 -76.61 43.39
CA ALA A 352 -23.58 -75.64 42.45
C ALA A 352 -22.54 -74.61 41.96
N ILE A 353 -21.63 -74.14 42.82
CA ILE A 353 -20.53 -73.24 42.46
C ILE A 353 -19.48 -73.95 41.60
N LEU A 354 -19.16 -75.23 41.85
CA LEU A 354 -18.23 -75.98 41.01
C LEU A 354 -18.79 -76.21 39.61
N ARG A 355 -20.10 -76.47 39.47
CA ARG A 355 -20.76 -76.52 38.16
C ARG A 355 -20.74 -75.16 37.47
N LEU A 356 -21.08 -74.09 38.17
CA LEU A 356 -21.02 -72.74 37.62
C LEU A 356 -19.58 -72.36 37.21
N LEU A 357 -18.57 -72.73 38.00
CA LEU A 357 -17.14 -72.52 37.69
C LEU A 357 -16.68 -73.34 36.48
N ASP A 358 -17.19 -74.56 36.31
CA ASP A 358 -16.91 -75.42 35.16
C ASP A 358 -17.60 -74.86 33.89
N GLU A 359 -18.85 -74.42 34.00
CA GLU A 359 -19.63 -73.82 32.90
C GLU A 359 -19.09 -72.45 32.44
N ILE A 360 -18.34 -71.73 33.28
CA ILE A 360 -17.70 -70.45 32.95
C ILE A 360 -16.18 -70.56 32.81
N ALA A 361 -15.60 -71.76 32.91
CA ALA A 361 -14.16 -71.95 32.78
C ALA A 361 -13.67 -71.48 31.40
N ASP A 362 -14.42 -71.83 30.36
CA ASP A 362 -14.11 -71.48 28.97
C ASP A 362 -14.28 -69.96 28.70
N LEU A 363 -15.06 -69.24 29.52
CA LEU A 363 -15.17 -67.78 29.46
C LEU A 363 -13.81 -67.11 29.77
N ALA A 364 -13.00 -67.71 30.65
CA ALA A 364 -11.68 -67.19 30.99
C ALA A 364 -10.69 -67.29 29.82
N ASP A 365 -10.89 -68.23 28.91
CA ASP A 365 -10.13 -68.41 27.67
C ASP A 365 -10.68 -67.55 26.51
N GLY A 366 -11.70 -66.72 26.77
CA GLY A 366 -12.29 -65.80 25.79
C GLY A 366 -13.43 -66.40 24.98
N ASP A 367 -13.91 -67.61 25.31
CA ASP A 367 -15.07 -68.17 24.64
C ASP A 367 -16.35 -67.47 25.12
N LEU A 368 -16.89 -66.58 24.27
CA LEU A 368 -18.15 -65.91 24.52
C LEU A 368 -19.33 -66.70 23.94
N THR A 369 -19.16 -67.92 23.45
CA THR A 369 -20.29 -68.76 22.98
C THR A 369 -20.99 -69.49 24.12
N VAL A 370 -20.32 -69.62 25.27
CA VAL A 370 -20.84 -70.33 26.45
C VAL A 370 -21.96 -69.56 27.14
N ALA A 371 -22.84 -70.29 27.82
CA ALA A 371 -23.90 -69.74 28.65
C ALA A 371 -24.02 -70.58 29.93
N ALA A 372 -24.05 -69.91 31.08
CA ALA A 372 -24.25 -70.57 32.38
C ALA A 372 -25.71 -70.99 32.53
N THR A 373 -25.96 -72.19 33.04
CA THR A 373 -27.31 -72.73 33.24
C THR A 373 -28.00 -72.04 34.42
N VAL A 374 -29.13 -71.39 34.19
CA VAL A 374 -29.90 -70.71 35.25
C VAL A 374 -30.78 -71.72 35.99
N THR A 375 -30.51 -71.92 37.27
CA THR A 375 -31.21 -72.84 38.19
C THR A 375 -31.99 -72.10 39.27
N GLU A 376 -32.97 -72.73 39.95
CA GLU A 376 -33.77 -72.09 41.04
C GLU A 376 -33.00 -71.93 42.38
N ASP A 377 -31.72 -72.30 42.44
CA ASP A 377 -30.89 -72.22 43.63
C ASP A 377 -30.16 -70.86 43.76
N PHE A 378 -29.42 -70.67 44.85
CA PHE A 378 -28.74 -69.39 45.14
C PHE A 378 -27.75 -68.96 44.04
N THR A 379 -27.24 -69.90 43.24
CA THR A 379 -26.35 -69.65 42.11
C THR A 379 -27.06 -69.21 40.84
N GLY A 380 -28.38 -69.41 40.71
CA GLY A 380 -29.14 -68.99 39.53
C GLY A 380 -29.10 -67.49 39.24
N ALA A 381 -29.21 -66.65 40.27
CA ALA A 381 -29.07 -65.20 40.13
C ALA A 381 -27.64 -64.77 39.72
N ILE A 382 -26.63 -65.59 40.07
CA ILE A 382 -25.24 -65.36 39.68
C ILE A 382 -25.03 -65.79 38.23
N ALA A 383 -25.57 -66.95 37.82
CA ALA A 383 -25.55 -67.41 36.43
C ALA A 383 -26.26 -66.43 35.49
N ASP A 384 -27.41 -65.87 35.90
CA ASP A 384 -28.13 -64.84 35.15
C ASP A 384 -27.31 -63.54 35.01
N SER A 385 -26.67 -63.09 36.10
CA SER A 385 -25.77 -61.92 36.07
C SER A 385 -24.52 -62.15 35.20
N ILE A 386 -24.01 -63.38 35.18
CA ILE A 386 -22.88 -63.77 34.31
C ILE A 386 -23.32 -63.81 32.85
N ASN A 387 -24.47 -64.39 32.52
CA ASN A 387 -25.01 -64.41 31.16
C ASN A 387 -25.27 -62.98 30.65
N TYR A 388 -25.85 -62.11 31.49
CA TYR A 388 -25.98 -60.69 31.17
C TYR A 388 -24.62 -60.03 30.90
N SER A 389 -23.59 -60.36 31.70
CA SER A 389 -22.23 -59.85 31.48
C SER A 389 -21.60 -60.40 30.19
N ILE A 390 -21.83 -61.67 29.85
CA ILE A 390 -21.39 -62.29 28.59
C ILE A 390 -22.07 -61.58 27.41
N ASP A 391 -23.37 -61.32 27.47
CA ASP A 391 -24.09 -60.59 26.41
C ASP A 391 -23.58 -59.16 26.26
N GLN A 392 -23.33 -58.44 27.35
CA GLN A 392 -22.71 -57.11 27.30
C GLN A 392 -21.28 -57.15 26.74
N LEU A 393 -20.52 -58.21 27.02
CA LEU A 393 -19.19 -58.43 26.44
C LEU A 393 -19.25 -58.78 24.96
N ARG A 394 -20.24 -59.57 24.51
CA ARG A 394 -20.50 -59.87 23.09
C ARG A 394 -20.79 -58.59 22.31
N ASP A 395 -21.70 -57.76 22.82
CA ASP A 395 -22.05 -56.46 22.22
C ASP A 395 -20.82 -55.54 22.16
N LEU A 396 -20.03 -55.50 23.23
CA LEU A 396 -18.80 -54.70 23.28
C LEU A 396 -17.76 -55.18 22.26
N VAL A 397 -17.46 -56.48 22.22
CA VAL A 397 -16.48 -57.08 21.28
C VAL A 397 -16.93 -56.87 19.84
N THR A 398 -18.21 -57.06 19.54
CA THR A 398 -18.80 -56.82 18.21
C THR A 398 -18.69 -55.36 17.81
N THR A 399 -19.03 -54.44 18.72
CA THR A 399 -18.92 -52.99 18.49
C THR A 399 -17.48 -52.57 18.28
N ILE A 400 -16.53 -53.10 19.06
CA ILE A 400 -15.09 -52.81 18.90
C ILE A 400 -14.59 -53.31 17.54
N ASN A 401 -14.95 -54.53 17.13
CA ASN A 401 -14.53 -55.08 15.84
C ASN A 401 -15.06 -54.22 14.68
N LEU A 402 -16.35 -53.89 14.68
CA LEU A 402 -16.98 -53.05 13.66
C LEU A 402 -16.37 -51.65 13.62
N THR A 403 -16.15 -51.03 14.78
CA THR A 403 -15.52 -49.71 14.90
C THR A 403 -14.07 -49.75 14.41
N ALA A 404 -13.29 -50.78 14.76
CA ALA A 404 -11.92 -50.94 14.32
C ALA A 404 -11.81 -51.08 12.79
N VAL A 405 -12.74 -51.80 12.15
CA VAL A 405 -12.82 -51.90 10.68
C VAL A 405 -13.14 -50.54 10.05
N GLN A 406 -14.12 -49.80 10.60
CA GLN A 406 -14.47 -48.47 10.12
C GLN A 406 -13.30 -47.48 10.26
N VAL A 407 -12.62 -47.47 11.40
CA VAL A 407 -11.45 -46.61 11.65
C VAL A 407 -10.31 -46.97 10.70
N ALA A 408 -10.03 -48.25 10.47
CA ALA A 408 -8.98 -48.68 9.54
C ALA A 408 -9.29 -48.24 8.10
N GLY A 409 -10.54 -48.36 7.65
CA GLY A 409 -10.98 -47.90 6.33
C GLY A 409 -10.86 -46.38 6.16
N ALA A 410 -11.38 -45.61 7.13
CA ALA A 410 -11.30 -44.16 7.14
C ALA A 410 -9.84 -43.66 7.19
N ALA A 411 -8.98 -44.36 7.94
CA ALA A 411 -7.55 -44.06 7.97
C ALA A 411 -6.89 -44.32 6.61
N GLN A 412 -7.15 -45.44 5.94
CA GLN A 412 -6.60 -45.69 4.61
C GLN A 412 -7.02 -44.64 3.57
N GLU A 413 -8.30 -44.25 3.59
CA GLU A 413 -8.82 -43.18 2.71
C GLU A 413 -8.12 -41.85 2.99
N THR A 414 -8.05 -41.45 4.27
CA THR A 414 -7.38 -40.22 4.69
C THR A 414 -5.89 -40.22 4.32
N GLN A 415 -5.22 -41.37 4.42
CA GLN A 415 -3.82 -41.52 4.03
C GLN A 415 -3.64 -41.30 2.52
N ALA A 416 -4.53 -41.86 1.69
CA ALA A 416 -4.50 -41.67 0.24
C ALA A 416 -4.74 -40.20 -0.14
N THR A 417 -5.70 -39.53 0.50
CA THR A 417 -5.94 -38.09 0.31
C THR A 417 -4.72 -37.26 0.69
N ALA A 418 -4.07 -37.58 1.81
CA ALA A 418 -2.86 -36.89 2.25
C ALA A 418 -1.71 -37.08 1.24
N MET A 419 -1.51 -38.29 0.70
CA MET A 419 -0.49 -38.51 -0.34
C MET A 419 -0.79 -37.72 -1.62
N HIS A 420 -2.04 -37.69 -2.07
CA HIS A 420 -2.43 -36.88 -3.23
C HIS A 420 -2.21 -35.38 -3.01
N LEU A 421 -2.51 -34.88 -1.81
CA LEU A 421 -2.28 -33.48 -1.48
C LEU A 421 -0.78 -33.13 -1.42
N ALA A 422 0.07 -34.06 -0.96
CA ALA A 422 1.52 -33.88 -1.02
C ALA A 422 2.04 -33.80 -2.47
N GLU A 423 1.55 -34.67 -3.36
CA GLU A 423 1.86 -34.63 -4.80
C GLU A 423 1.37 -33.34 -5.47
N ALA A 424 0.14 -32.91 -5.17
CA ALA A 424 -0.40 -31.64 -5.66
C ALA A 424 0.41 -30.43 -5.17
N SER A 425 0.90 -30.47 -3.93
CA SER A 425 1.77 -29.42 -3.37
C SER A 425 3.11 -29.36 -4.10
N GLU A 426 3.70 -30.50 -4.46
CA GLU A 426 4.94 -30.54 -5.25
C GLU A 426 4.73 -29.94 -6.65
N HIS A 427 3.62 -30.27 -7.32
CA HIS A 427 3.27 -29.64 -8.59
C HIS A 427 3.06 -28.12 -8.46
N GLN A 428 2.37 -27.69 -7.39
CA GLN A 428 2.17 -26.27 -7.11
C GLN A 428 3.51 -25.53 -6.91
N ALA A 429 4.48 -26.15 -6.23
CA ALA A 429 5.82 -25.59 -6.06
C ALA A 429 6.54 -25.36 -7.41
N GLN A 430 6.37 -26.26 -8.38
CA GLN A 430 6.95 -26.09 -9.72
C GLN A 430 6.32 -24.91 -10.47
N GLU A 431 4.99 -24.77 -10.39
CA GLU A 431 4.27 -23.64 -11.00
C GLU A 431 4.66 -22.30 -10.37
N ILE A 432 4.84 -22.25 -9.04
CA ILE A 432 5.32 -21.06 -8.33
C ILE A 432 6.73 -20.68 -8.77
N ALA A 433 7.63 -21.66 -8.95
CA ALA A 433 8.97 -21.41 -9.47
C ALA A 433 8.93 -20.84 -10.90
N GLY A 434 8.07 -21.38 -11.77
CA GLY A 434 7.83 -20.86 -13.12
C GLY A 434 7.29 -19.43 -13.11
N ALA A 435 6.29 -19.14 -12.28
CA ALA A 435 5.73 -17.81 -12.12
C ALA A 435 6.79 -16.81 -11.61
N SER A 436 7.59 -17.21 -10.62
CA SER A 436 8.67 -16.39 -10.06
C SER A 436 9.71 -16.01 -11.11
N ALA A 437 10.09 -16.95 -11.99
CA ALA A 437 11.00 -16.69 -13.10
C ALA A 437 10.41 -15.67 -14.09
N ALA A 438 9.13 -15.83 -14.47
CA ALA A 438 8.45 -14.90 -15.37
C ALA A 438 8.32 -13.48 -14.78
N ILE A 439 8.09 -13.37 -13.47
CA ILE A 439 8.06 -12.07 -12.77
C ILE A 439 9.44 -11.41 -12.78
N ASN A 440 10.51 -12.18 -12.59
CA ASN A 440 11.86 -11.65 -12.66
C ASN A 440 12.22 -11.15 -14.07
N GLU A 441 11.83 -11.88 -15.11
CA GLU A 441 11.99 -11.43 -16.50
C GLU A 441 11.16 -10.17 -16.79
N MET A 442 9.95 -10.08 -16.24
CA MET A 442 9.12 -8.87 -16.31
C MET A 442 9.80 -7.67 -15.66
N ALA A 443 10.42 -7.84 -14.49
CA ALA A 443 11.16 -6.78 -13.81
C ALA A 443 12.31 -6.22 -14.67
N VAL A 444 13.08 -7.11 -15.31
CA VAL A 444 14.15 -6.71 -16.25
C VAL A 444 13.58 -5.94 -17.44
N SER A 445 12.47 -6.39 -18.01
CA SER A 445 11.80 -5.72 -19.13
C SER A 445 11.29 -4.32 -18.75
N ILE A 446 10.75 -4.17 -17.54
CA ILE A 446 10.27 -2.89 -17.02
C ILE A 446 11.44 -1.90 -16.84
N ASP A 447 12.59 -2.36 -16.32
CA ASP A 447 13.79 -1.54 -16.22
C ASP A 447 14.27 -1.06 -17.61
N GLN A 448 14.22 -1.94 -18.61
CA GLN A 448 14.55 -1.58 -19.99
C GLN A 448 13.58 -0.51 -20.55
N VAL A 449 12.28 -0.64 -20.28
CA VAL A 449 11.27 0.36 -20.68
C VAL A 449 11.53 1.70 -20.00
N SER A 450 11.87 1.70 -18.72
CA SER A 450 12.21 2.91 -17.96
C SER A 450 13.44 3.62 -18.54
N ALA A 451 14.49 2.86 -18.88
CA ALA A 451 15.69 3.39 -19.52
C ALA A 451 15.39 3.99 -20.90
N ASN A 452 14.62 3.27 -21.74
CA ASN A 452 14.22 3.74 -23.07
C ASN A 452 13.35 5.00 -22.99
N ALA A 453 12.47 5.10 -21.99
CA ALA A 453 11.69 6.30 -21.73
C ALA A 453 12.61 7.47 -21.36
N SER A 454 13.58 7.27 -20.45
CA SER A 454 14.53 8.33 -20.10
C SER A 454 15.32 8.84 -21.30
N GLU A 455 15.79 7.95 -22.19
CA GLU A 455 16.49 8.35 -23.41
C GLU A 455 15.56 9.11 -24.36
N SER A 456 14.33 8.62 -24.55
CA SER A 456 13.34 9.28 -25.41
C SER A 456 12.99 10.68 -24.91
N SER A 457 12.94 10.90 -23.59
CA SER A 457 12.69 12.22 -22.99
C SER A 457 13.81 13.19 -23.35
N ALA A 458 15.07 12.75 -23.25
CA ALA A 458 16.22 13.57 -23.63
C ALA A 458 16.21 13.93 -25.12
N VAL A 459 15.75 13.01 -25.99
CA VAL A 459 15.58 13.28 -27.43
C VAL A 459 14.47 14.30 -27.67
N ALA A 460 13.34 14.21 -26.96
CA ALA A 460 12.24 15.16 -27.06
C ALA A 460 12.66 16.57 -26.61
N GLU A 461 13.35 16.68 -25.47
CA GLU A 461 13.93 17.95 -24.98
C GLU A 461 14.93 18.56 -25.98
N ARG A 462 15.79 17.74 -26.58
CA ARG A 462 16.71 18.19 -27.63
C ARG A 462 15.95 18.69 -28.86
N SER A 463 14.83 18.06 -29.21
CA SER A 463 13.98 18.49 -30.33
C SER A 463 13.33 19.86 -30.05
N VAL A 464 12.89 20.11 -28.82
CA VAL A 464 12.41 21.43 -28.36
C VAL A 464 13.51 22.50 -28.50
N ALA A 465 14.74 22.19 -28.09
CA ALA A 465 15.85 23.12 -28.22
C ALA A 465 16.18 23.45 -29.70
N ILE A 466 16.14 22.44 -30.57
CA ILE A 466 16.37 22.61 -32.01
C ILE A 466 15.25 23.44 -32.65
N ALA A 467 13.99 23.17 -32.31
CA ALA A 467 12.84 23.92 -32.81
C ALA A 467 12.91 25.41 -32.40
N ASN A 468 13.22 25.68 -31.13
CA ASN A 468 13.44 27.04 -30.63
C ASN A 468 14.55 27.76 -31.38
N LYS A 469 15.69 27.09 -31.62
CA LYS A 469 16.77 27.69 -32.39
C LYS A 469 16.38 27.94 -33.85
N GLY A 470 15.60 27.03 -34.44
CA GLY A 470 15.02 27.21 -35.77
C GLY A 470 14.11 28.43 -35.83
N ASN A 471 13.24 28.62 -34.84
CA ASN A 471 12.34 29.77 -34.73
C ASN A 471 13.11 31.09 -34.68
N GLU A 472 14.18 31.15 -33.90
CA GLU A 472 15.08 32.33 -33.86
C GLU A 472 15.68 32.64 -35.24
N VAL A 473 16.14 31.62 -35.97
CA VAL A 473 16.71 31.78 -37.32
C VAL A 473 15.64 32.26 -38.32
N VAL A 474 14.42 31.74 -38.24
CA VAL A 474 13.29 32.19 -39.06
C VAL A 474 12.95 33.65 -38.75
N HIS A 475 12.87 34.04 -37.48
CA HIS A 475 12.57 35.41 -37.06
C HIS A 475 13.63 36.40 -37.58
N ASN A 476 14.91 36.03 -37.48
CA ASN A 476 16.01 36.82 -38.05
C ASN A 476 15.88 36.94 -39.58
N THR A 477 15.42 35.89 -40.26
CA THR A 477 15.19 35.89 -41.71
C THR A 477 14.06 36.84 -42.11
N ILE A 478 12.94 36.83 -41.37
CA ILE A 478 11.81 37.74 -41.59
C ILE A 478 12.25 39.19 -41.41
N THR A 479 12.98 39.48 -40.33
CA THR A 479 13.56 40.81 -40.09
C THR A 479 14.49 41.24 -41.23
N GLY A 480 15.31 40.32 -41.74
CA GLY A 480 16.16 40.54 -42.91
C GLY A 480 15.36 40.89 -44.17
N MET A 481 14.22 40.21 -44.42
CA MET A 481 13.33 40.50 -45.55
C MET A 481 12.66 41.87 -45.42
N ASP A 482 12.24 42.26 -44.21
CA ASP A 482 11.67 43.59 -43.96
C ASP A 482 12.69 44.71 -44.24
N ASN A 483 13.95 44.53 -43.82
CA ASN A 483 15.04 45.46 -44.12
C ASN A 483 15.30 45.57 -45.63
N ILE A 484 15.28 44.44 -46.35
CA ILE A 484 15.42 44.43 -47.82
C ILE A 484 14.25 45.19 -48.46
N ARG A 485 13.02 44.98 -47.98
CA ARG A 485 11.83 45.66 -48.49
C ARG A 485 11.95 47.18 -48.32
N GLU A 486 12.37 47.65 -47.14
CA GLU A 486 12.58 49.08 -46.88
C GLU A 486 13.65 49.68 -47.80
N GLN A 487 14.78 48.98 -47.97
CA GLN A 487 15.86 49.40 -48.86
C GLN A 487 15.40 49.50 -50.33
N ILE A 488 14.58 48.55 -50.80
CA ILE A 488 14.01 48.58 -52.16
C ILE A 488 13.06 49.78 -52.31
N GLN A 489 12.20 50.05 -51.33
CA GLN A 489 11.29 51.21 -51.37
C GLN A 489 12.05 52.53 -51.43
N ASP A 490 13.10 52.68 -50.63
CA ASP A 490 13.94 53.88 -50.65
C ASP A 490 14.71 54.04 -51.96
N THR A 491 15.16 52.93 -52.55
CA THR A 491 15.79 52.94 -53.87
C THR A 491 14.77 53.32 -54.95
N SER A 492 13.54 52.79 -54.88
CA SER A 492 12.44 53.14 -55.80
C SER A 492 12.10 54.63 -55.74
N LYS A 493 12.04 55.23 -54.54
CA LYS A 493 11.86 56.69 -54.38
C LYS A 493 13.00 57.49 -55.04
N ARG A 494 14.24 57.02 -54.94
CA ARG A 494 15.40 57.69 -55.57
C ARG A 494 15.33 57.59 -57.10
N ILE A 495 14.95 56.44 -57.64
CA ILE A 495 14.80 56.26 -59.10
C ILE A 495 13.61 57.07 -59.63
N LYS A 496 12.47 57.12 -58.92
CA LYS A 496 11.34 57.97 -59.32
C LYS A 496 11.74 59.44 -59.43
N ARG A 497 12.46 59.97 -58.43
CA ARG A 497 13.01 61.34 -58.50
C ARG A 497 13.98 61.52 -59.66
N LEU A 498 14.81 60.51 -59.97
CA LEU A 498 15.68 60.57 -61.14
C LEU A 498 14.88 60.63 -62.44
N GLY A 499 13.80 59.85 -62.56
CA GLY A 499 12.87 59.89 -63.68
C GLY A 499 12.19 61.27 -63.84
N GLU A 500 11.74 61.87 -62.73
CA GLU A 500 11.19 63.24 -62.70
C GLU A 500 12.24 64.27 -63.16
N SER A 501 13.46 64.22 -62.62
CA SER A 501 14.55 65.09 -63.06
C SER A 501 14.93 64.89 -64.53
N SER A 502 14.90 63.64 -65.04
CA SER A 502 15.11 63.37 -66.47
C SER A 502 13.98 63.91 -67.34
N GLN A 503 12.74 63.95 -66.85
CA GLN A 503 11.63 64.60 -67.54
C GLN A 503 11.84 66.12 -67.63
N GLU A 504 12.20 66.77 -66.52
CA GLU A 504 12.52 68.21 -66.50
C GLU A 504 13.67 68.54 -67.47
N ILE A 505 14.72 67.72 -67.50
CA ILE A 505 15.81 67.88 -68.47
C ILE A 505 15.31 67.73 -69.91
N GLY A 506 14.42 66.76 -70.17
CA GLY A 506 13.80 66.58 -71.49
C GLY A 506 13.05 67.82 -71.96
N ASP A 507 12.25 68.43 -71.07
CA ASP A 507 11.50 69.65 -71.37
C ASP A 507 12.43 70.84 -71.66
N ILE A 508 13.52 70.97 -70.90
CA ILE A 508 14.55 71.99 -71.14
C ILE A 508 15.25 71.77 -72.49
N VAL A 509 15.61 70.52 -72.82
CA VAL A 509 16.27 70.19 -74.09
C VAL A 509 15.36 70.48 -75.28
N SER A 510 14.05 70.19 -75.16
CA SER A 510 13.04 70.56 -76.16
C SER A 510 13.00 72.08 -76.37
N LEU A 511 12.96 72.86 -75.28
CA LEU A 511 12.98 74.33 -75.34
C LEU A 511 14.27 74.86 -75.99
N ILE A 512 15.43 74.28 -75.69
CA ILE A 512 16.70 74.67 -76.31
C ILE A 512 16.69 74.34 -77.80
N ASN A 513 16.12 73.20 -78.21
CA ASN A 513 15.96 72.88 -79.63
C ASN A 513 15.06 73.91 -80.33
N ASP A 514 13.94 74.30 -79.72
CA ASP A 514 13.05 75.34 -80.25
C ASP A 514 13.75 76.70 -80.38
N ILE A 515 14.58 77.07 -79.41
CA ILE A 515 15.41 78.29 -79.46
C ILE A 515 16.46 78.18 -80.57
N ALA A 516 17.10 77.03 -80.74
CA ALA A 516 18.07 76.79 -81.80
C ALA A 516 17.40 76.89 -83.19
N ASP A 517 16.21 76.31 -83.35
CA ASP A 517 15.42 76.40 -84.58
C ASP A 517 14.96 77.85 -84.87
N GLN A 518 14.51 78.60 -83.84
CA GLN A 518 14.21 80.02 -83.98
C GLN A 518 15.44 80.84 -84.35
N THR A 519 16.60 80.56 -83.73
CA THR A 519 17.86 81.24 -83.99
C THR A 519 18.34 80.96 -85.42
N ASN A 520 18.15 79.73 -85.91
CA ASN A 520 18.44 79.35 -87.29
C ASN A 520 17.58 80.15 -88.29
N ILE A 521 16.27 80.30 -88.01
CA ILE A 521 15.35 81.10 -88.83
C ILE A 521 15.73 82.60 -88.79
N LEU A 522 16.06 83.14 -87.61
CA LEU A 522 16.50 84.53 -87.45
C LEU A 522 17.82 84.81 -88.19
N ALA A 523 18.78 83.88 -88.11
CA ALA A 523 20.05 83.96 -88.80
C ALA A 523 19.87 83.92 -90.32
N LEU A 524 19.01 83.03 -90.83
CA LEU A 524 18.66 82.95 -92.24
C LEU A 524 18.00 84.26 -92.73
N ASN A 525 17.06 84.81 -91.97
CA ASN A 525 16.42 86.10 -92.29
C ASN A 525 17.44 87.24 -92.31
N ALA A 526 18.39 87.25 -91.37
CA ALA A 526 19.47 88.23 -91.32
C ALA A 526 20.44 88.07 -92.49
N ALA A 527 20.78 86.85 -92.89
CA ALA A 527 21.61 86.56 -94.06
C ALA A 527 20.95 87.03 -95.36
N ILE A 528 19.63 86.80 -95.51
CA ILE A 528 18.83 87.30 -96.64
C ILE A 528 18.85 88.84 -96.69
N GLN A 529 18.57 89.51 -95.57
CA GLN A 529 18.59 90.97 -95.48
C GLN A 529 19.99 91.57 -95.73
N ALA A 530 21.05 90.93 -95.22
CA ALA A 530 22.43 91.32 -95.46
C ALA A 530 22.83 91.15 -96.94
N SER A 531 22.33 90.12 -97.62
CA SER A 531 22.50 89.91 -99.06
C SER A 531 21.74 90.96 -99.88
N MET A 532 20.55 91.39 -99.43
CA MET A 532 19.79 92.48 -100.06
C MET A 532 20.45 93.87 -99.93
N ALA A 533 21.27 94.10 -98.89
CA ALA A 533 22.00 95.35 -98.66
C ALA A 533 23.29 95.51 -99.50
N GLY A 534 23.65 94.51 -100.32
CA GLY A 534 24.81 94.57 -101.22
C GLY A 534 26.16 94.70 -100.47
N ASP A 535 27.09 95.52 -100.99
CA ASP A 535 28.45 95.66 -100.45
C ASP A 535 28.49 96.18 -99.00
N ALA A 536 27.46 96.92 -98.54
CA ALA A 536 27.36 97.41 -97.16
C ALA A 536 26.98 96.31 -96.14
N GLY A 537 26.33 95.22 -96.58
CA GLY A 537 25.85 94.12 -95.73
C GLY A 537 26.82 92.94 -95.58
N ARG A 538 27.95 92.94 -96.31
CA ARG A 538 28.86 91.79 -96.42
C ARG A 538 29.45 91.31 -95.08
N GLY A 539 29.74 92.22 -94.16
CA GLY A 539 30.19 91.87 -92.81
C GLY A 539 29.09 91.23 -91.95
N PHE A 540 27.84 91.68 -92.12
CA PHE A 540 26.67 91.12 -91.43
C PHE A 540 26.29 89.73 -91.99
N ALA A 541 26.43 89.51 -93.29
CA ALA A 541 26.15 88.21 -93.92
C ALA A 541 27.06 87.09 -93.35
N VAL A 542 28.35 87.36 -93.16
CA VAL A 542 29.30 86.38 -92.58
C VAL A 542 28.94 86.04 -91.14
N VAL A 543 28.53 87.03 -90.33
CA VAL A 543 28.08 86.79 -88.96
C VAL A 543 26.78 85.99 -88.94
N ALA A 544 25.83 86.29 -89.84
CA ALA A 544 24.58 85.56 -89.96
C ALA A 544 24.79 84.08 -90.34
N ASP A 545 25.67 83.79 -91.32
CA ASP A 545 26.03 82.42 -91.69
C ASP A 545 26.69 81.65 -90.52
N GLU A 546 27.57 82.29 -89.73
CA GLU A 546 28.20 81.63 -88.59
C GLU A 546 27.20 81.38 -87.45
N VAL A 547 26.25 82.30 -87.22
CA VAL A 547 25.14 82.10 -86.25
C VAL A 547 24.21 80.97 -86.72
N GLN A 548 23.91 80.89 -88.03
CA GLN A 548 23.12 79.80 -88.60
C GLN A 548 23.80 78.44 -88.37
N ARG A 549 25.09 78.35 -88.69
CA ARG A 549 25.88 77.13 -88.49
C ARG A 549 25.99 76.74 -87.02
N LEU A 550 26.09 77.71 -86.11
CA LEU A 550 26.08 77.47 -84.67
C LEU A 550 24.71 76.98 -84.18
N ALA A 551 23.62 77.51 -84.72
CA ALA A 551 22.26 77.08 -84.43
C ALA A 551 22.00 75.64 -84.91
N GLU A 552 22.43 75.29 -86.14
CA GLU A 552 22.35 73.92 -86.67
C GLU A 552 23.17 72.93 -85.82
N ARG A 553 24.39 73.31 -85.41
CA ARG A 553 25.21 72.48 -84.50
C ARG A 553 24.56 72.33 -83.12
N SER A 554 23.92 73.38 -82.61
CA SER A 554 23.21 73.34 -81.34
C SER A 554 21.98 72.44 -81.41
N SER A 555 21.18 72.52 -82.48
CA SER A 555 20.04 71.60 -82.73
C SER A 555 20.50 70.14 -82.87
N GLY A 556 21.62 69.90 -83.56
CA GLY A 556 22.21 68.57 -83.67
C GLY A 556 22.63 67.98 -82.31
N ALA A 557 23.22 68.81 -81.45
CA ALA A 557 23.62 68.42 -80.10
C ALA A 557 22.41 68.20 -79.17
N THR A 558 21.39 69.07 -79.22
CA THR A 558 20.16 68.89 -78.42
C THR A 558 19.42 67.62 -78.79
N LYS A 559 19.32 67.26 -80.08
CA LYS A 559 18.73 65.98 -80.51
C LYS A 559 19.47 64.75 -79.98
N GLN A 560 20.80 64.81 -79.87
CA GLN A 560 21.59 63.73 -79.25
C GLN A 560 21.34 63.65 -77.75
N ILE A 561 21.24 64.79 -77.05
CA ILE A 561 20.90 64.84 -75.63
C ILE A 561 19.47 64.33 -75.40
N GLU A 562 18.52 64.72 -76.24
CA GLU A 562 17.13 64.26 -76.18
C GLU A 562 17.05 62.72 -76.29
N ALA A 563 17.79 62.12 -77.23
CA ALA A 563 17.87 60.68 -77.35
C ALA A 563 18.44 60.00 -76.09
N LEU A 564 19.51 60.56 -75.50
CA LEU A 564 20.10 60.07 -74.24
C LEU A 564 19.11 60.19 -73.07
N VAL A 565 18.42 61.33 -72.94
CA VAL A 565 17.41 61.55 -71.90
C VAL A 565 16.28 60.53 -72.04
N LYS A 566 15.81 60.27 -73.26
CA LYS A 566 14.77 59.27 -73.52
C LYS A 566 15.20 57.85 -73.15
N THR A 567 16.47 57.49 -73.39
CA THR A 567 17.05 56.22 -72.90
C THR A 567 17.04 56.18 -71.38
N ILE A 568 17.51 57.23 -70.70
CA ILE A 568 17.49 57.30 -69.22
C ILE A 568 16.06 57.17 -68.67
N GLN A 569 15.08 57.82 -69.28
CA GLN A 569 13.66 57.69 -68.91
C GLN A 569 13.15 56.25 -69.06
N THR A 570 13.55 55.56 -70.12
CA THR A 570 13.17 54.16 -70.36
C THR A 570 13.81 53.24 -69.32
N ASP A 571 15.13 53.37 -69.10
CA ASP A 571 15.88 52.57 -68.13
C ASP A 571 15.40 52.80 -66.69
N THR A 572 15.07 54.05 -66.34
CA THR A 572 14.51 54.38 -65.01
C THR A 572 13.11 53.78 -64.81
N ASN A 573 12.25 53.80 -65.84
CA ASN A 573 10.95 53.16 -65.77
C ASN A 573 11.06 51.62 -65.65
N GLU A 574 11.94 50.99 -66.43
CA GLU A 574 12.22 49.55 -66.30
C GLU A 574 12.76 49.19 -64.91
N ALA A 575 13.65 50.01 -64.36
CA ALA A 575 14.17 49.81 -63.01
C ALA A 575 13.07 49.90 -61.93
N VAL A 576 12.10 50.83 -62.07
CA VAL A 576 10.95 50.92 -61.16
C VAL A 576 10.10 49.65 -61.22
N ILE A 577 9.77 49.16 -62.43
CA ILE A 577 9.00 47.91 -62.61
C ILE A 577 9.72 46.73 -61.96
N SER A 578 11.03 46.61 -62.18
CA SER A 578 11.86 45.56 -61.57
C SER A 578 11.86 45.64 -60.03
N MET A 579 11.89 46.85 -59.46
CA MET A 579 11.80 47.05 -58.02
C MET A 579 10.44 46.66 -57.44
N GLU A 580 9.34 46.96 -58.13
CA GLU A 580 7.99 46.54 -57.73
C GLU A 580 7.86 45.01 -57.73
N GLN A 581 8.37 44.34 -58.77
CA GLN A 581 8.40 42.88 -58.85
C GLN A 581 9.27 42.26 -57.74
N THR A 582 10.46 42.83 -57.49
CA THR A 582 11.35 42.37 -56.40
C THR A 582 10.69 42.56 -55.03
N THR A 583 9.95 43.65 -54.83
CA THR A 583 9.17 43.89 -53.60
C THR A 583 8.14 42.78 -53.37
N SER A 584 7.42 42.38 -54.43
CA SER A 584 6.47 41.26 -54.36
C SER A 584 7.16 39.94 -53.98
N GLU A 585 8.33 39.65 -54.55
CA GLU A 585 9.10 38.44 -54.23
C GLU A 585 9.61 38.44 -52.79
N VAL A 586 10.06 39.59 -52.26
CA VAL A 586 10.48 39.72 -50.86
C VAL A 586 9.31 39.50 -49.90
N VAL A 587 8.13 40.05 -50.21
CA VAL A 587 6.92 39.81 -49.40
C VAL A 587 6.52 38.33 -49.42
N ARG A 588 6.61 37.68 -50.60
CA ARG A 588 6.36 36.24 -50.72
C ARG A 588 7.39 35.43 -49.91
N GLY A 589 8.67 35.81 -49.95
CA GLY A 589 9.74 35.19 -49.18
C GLY A 589 9.54 35.33 -47.66
N ALA A 590 9.14 36.51 -47.20
CA ALA A 590 8.81 36.76 -45.79
C ALA A 590 7.64 35.88 -45.33
N ARG A 591 6.60 35.71 -46.18
CA ARG A 591 5.46 34.85 -45.88
C ARG A 591 5.85 33.38 -45.76
N LEU A 592 6.67 32.87 -46.68
CA LEU A 592 7.17 31.48 -46.61
C LEU A 592 8.03 31.25 -45.36
N ALA A 593 8.84 32.24 -44.96
CA ALA A 593 9.58 32.16 -43.71
C ALA A 593 8.63 32.13 -42.50
N GLN A 594 7.60 32.98 -42.47
CA GLN A 594 6.56 32.96 -41.44
C GLN A 594 5.91 31.57 -41.33
N ASP A 595 5.51 30.97 -42.45
CA ASP A 595 4.88 29.65 -42.48
C ASP A 595 5.83 28.56 -41.92
N ALA A 596 7.13 28.66 -42.20
CA ALA A 596 8.14 27.77 -41.62
C ALA A 596 8.29 27.96 -40.10
N GLY A 597 8.13 29.18 -39.60
CA GLY A 597 8.12 29.47 -38.16
C GLY A 597 6.94 28.83 -37.45
N VAL A 598 5.74 28.93 -38.03
CA VAL A 598 4.53 28.27 -37.48
C VAL A 598 4.71 26.74 -37.41
N ALA A 599 5.31 26.12 -38.43
CA ALA A 599 5.60 24.69 -38.40
C ALA A 599 6.62 24.30 -37.29
N LEU A 600 7.59 25.16 -37.00
CA LEU A 600 8.55 24.94 -35.91
C LEU A 600 7.92 25.10 -34.53
N GLU A 601 7.01 26.07 -34.35
CA GLU A 601 6.19 26.19 -33.13
C GLU A 601 5.33 24.94 -32.89
N GLU A 602 4.76 24.37 -33.96
CA GLU A 602 3.99 23.11 -33.86
C GLU A 602 4.89 21.94 -33.43
N ILE A 603 6.09 21.81 -34.01
CA ILE A 603 7.09 20.81 -33.60
C ILE A 603 7.48 20.99 -32.14
N GLU A 604 7.66 22.23 -31.67
CA GLU A 604 7.98 22.53 -30.27
C GLU A 604 6.86 22.04 -29.34
N LYS A 605 5.60 22.36 -29.66
CA LYS A 605 4.42 21.95 -28.88
C LYS A 605 4.27 20.43 -28.82
N VAL A 606 4.41 19.75 -29.97
CA VAL A 606 4.34 18.29 -30.04
C VAL A 606 5.48 17.64 -29.25
N SER A 607 6.70 18.19 -29.37
CA SER A 607 7.87 17.65 -28.64
C SER A 607 7.75 17.83 -27.12
N LYS A 608 7.21 18.97 -26.65
CA LYS A 608 6.88 19.18 -25.23
C LYS A 608 5.84 18.17 -24.73
N THR A 609 4.79 17.95 -25.51
CA THR A 609 3.75 16.96 -25.18
C THR A 609 4.34 15.55 -25.13
N LEU A 610 5.22 15.21 -26.07
CA LEU A 610 5.92 13.93 -26.11
C LEU A 610 6.78 13.71 -24.86
N ALA A 611 7.54 14.73 -24.42
CA ALA A 611 8.33 14.66 -23.19
C ALA A 611 7.45 14.38 -21.96
N ALA A 612 6.29 15.05 -21.84
CA ALA A 612 5.34 14.80 -20.75
C ALA A 612 4.77 13.38 -20.78
N LEU A 613 4.40 12.86 -21.95
CA LEU A 613 3.91 11.48 -22.11
C LEU A 613 4.99 10.46 -21.72
N ILE A 614 6.23 10.70 -22.11
CA ILE A 614 7.36 9.83 -21.77
C ILE A 614 7.63 9.84 -20.26
N GLN A 615 7.50 11.00 -19.61
CA GLN A 615 7.61 11.10 -18.15
C GLN A 615 6.55 10.24 -17.45
N ASN A 616 5.32 10.23 -17.98
CA ASN A 616 4.25 9.36 -17.49
C ASN A 616 4.56 7.87 -17.70
N ILE A 617 5.14 7.50 -18.85
CA ILE A 617 5.58 6.12 -19.10
C ILE A 617 6.67 5.71 -18.09
N SER A 618 7.65 6.58 -17.81
CA SER A 618 8.69 6.32 -16.81
C SER A 618 8.10 6.14 -15.40
N ASN A 619 7.13 6.97 -15.02
CA ASN A 619 6.42 6.84 -13.74
C ASN A 619 5.66 5.50 -13.66
N ALA A 620 4.91 5.15 -14.70
CA ALA A 620 4.16 3.90 -14.77
C ALA A 620 5.09 2.67 -14.71
N ALA A 621 6.22 2.72 -15.42
CA ALA A 621 7.23 1.67 -15.37
C ALA A 621 7.80 1.50 -13.96
N ARG A 622 8.14 2.59 -13.26
CA ARG A 622 8.60 2.51 -11.85
C ARG A 622 7.55 1.87 -10.93
N GLN A 623 6.28 2.21 -11.10
CA GLN A 623 5.19 1.61 -10.31
C GLN A 623 5.00 0.11 -10.63
N GLN A 624 5.13 -0.27 -11.90
CA GLN A 624 5.10 -1.67 -12.32
C GLN A 624 6.29 -2.46 -11.75
N ALA A 625 7.49 -1.87 -11.70
CA ALA A 625 8.68 -2.50 -11.10
C ALA A 625 8.46 -2.78 -9.61
N SER A 626 7.93 -1.80 -8.86
CA SER A 626 7.56 -1.98 -7.46
C SER A 626 6.52 -3.09 -7.29
N SER A 627 5.51 -3.12 -8.15
CA SER A 627 4.45 -4.16 -8.11
C SER A 627 5.02 -5.54 -8.41
N ALA A 628 5.89 -5.68 -9.40
CA ALA A 628 6.59 -6.93 -9.71
C ALA A 628 7.44 -7.40 -8.50
N GLY A 629 8.11 -6.47 -7.81
CA GLY A 629 8.82 -6.76 -6.56
C GLY A 629 7.91 -7.33 -5.46
N HIS A 630 6.74 -6.73 -5.25
CA HIS A 630 5.75 -7.25 -4.29
C HIS A 630 5.21 -8.63 -4.68
N ILE A 631 4.93 -8.86 -5.96
CA ILE A 631 4.46 -10.17 -6.45
C ILE A 631 5.58 -11.21 -6.26
N SER A 632 6.83 -10.88 -6.56
CA SER A 632 7.97 -11.78 -6.32
C SER A 632 8.11 -12.16 -4.85
N ASN A 633 7.99 -11.20 -3.93
CA ASN A 633 8.00 -11.50 -2.50
C ASN A 633 6.82 -12.39 -2.08
N THR A 634 5.64 -12.13 -2.63
CA THR A 634 4.44 -12.95 -2.38
C THR A 634 4.65 -14.40 -2.87
N MET A 635 5.27 -14.59 -4.04
CA MET A 635 5.57 -15.93 -4.55
C MET A 635 6.56 -16.68 -3.65
N ASN A 636 7.56 -16.00 -3.07
CA ASN A 636 8.46 -16.62 -2.10
C ASN A 636 7.72 -17.11 -0.85
N VAL A 637 6.78 -16.31 -0.34
CA VAL A 637 5.93 -16.71 0.81
C VAL A 637 5.04 -17.90 0.45
N ILE A 638 4.41 -17.88 -0.73
CA ILE A 638 3.59 -19.01 -1.19
C ILE A 638 4.46 -20.26 -1.33
N GLN A 639 5.68 -20.16 -1.87
CA GLN A 639 6.62 -21.27 -1.98
C GLN A 639 6.94 -21.90 -0.60
N GLU A 640 7.16 -21.08 0.42
CA GLU A 640 7.38 -21.53 1.80
C GLU A 640 6.15 -22.26 2.36
N ILE A 641 4.96 -21.67 2.20
CA ILE A 641 3.69 -22.29 2.64
C ILE A 641 3.46 -23.61 1.92
N THR A 642 3.72 -23.70 0.62
CA THR A 642 3.59 -24.92 -0.17
C THR A 642 4.56 -26.00 0.31
N SER A 643 5.81 -25.62 0.65
CA SER A 643 6.80 -26.53 1.23
C SER A 643 6.36 -27.06 2.60
N GLN A 644 5.87 -26.18 3.47
CA GLN A 644 5.34 -26.55 4.79
C GLN A 644 4.10 -27.45 4.66
N THR A 645 3.22 -27.16 3.70
CA THR A 645 2.04 -27.97 3.40
C THR A 645 2.45 -29.36 2.95
N SER A 646 3.37 -29.50 2.00
CA SER A 646 3.88 -30.80 1.55
C SER A 646 4.47 -31.62 2.71
N SER A 647 5.30 -30.99 3.55
CA SER A 647 5.89 -31.63 4.74
C SER A 647 4.84 -32.06 5.77
N GLY A 648 3.92 -31.16 6.12
CA GLY A 648 2.84 -31.43 7.08
C GLY A 648 1.88 -32.53 6.59
N THR A 649 1.60 -32.55 5.29
CA THR A 649 0.75 -33.57 4.69
C THR A 649 1.43 -34.94 4.68
N THR A 650 2.75 -34.98 4.41
CA THR A 650 3.56 -36.20 4.52
C THR A 650 3.58 -36.73 5.96
N ALA A 651 3.73 -35.85 6.95
CA ALA A 651 3.67 -36.22 8.37
C ALA A 651 2.27 -36.73 8.77
N THR A 652 1.22 -36.14 8.22
CA THR A 652 -0.17 -36.58 8.40
C THR A 652 -0.37 -37.98 7.82
N ALA A 653 0.05 -38.22 6.57
CA ALA A 653 -0.02 -39.54 5.93
C ALA A 653 0.69 -40.63 6.75
N LYS A 654 1.83 -40.31 7.36
CA LYS A 654 2.56 -41.21 8.27
C LYS A 654 1.78 -41.49 9.55
N SER A 655 1.22 -40.46 10.18
CA SER A 655 0.46 -40.58 11.43
C SER A 655 -0.83 -41.38 11.24
N ILE A 656 -1.53 -41.15 10.12
CA ILE A 656 -2.71 -41.92 9.72
C ILE A 656 -2.34 -43.37 9.40
N GLY A 657 -1.18 -43.63 8.79
CA GLY A 657 -0.64 -44.99 8.63
C GLY A 657 -0.47 -45.72 9.96
N ASN A 658 -0.02 -45.02 11.01
CA ASN A 658 0.06 -45.58 12.36
C ASN A 658 -1.33 -45.84 12.97
N LEU A 659 -2.31 -44.96 12.74
CA LEU A 659 -3.70 -45.17 13.17
C LEU A 659 -4.33 -46.40 12.51
N ALA A 660 -4.13 -46.60 11.21
CA ALA A 660 -4.57 -47.80 10.51
C ALA A 660 -3.95 -49.06 11.12
N LYS A 661 -2.66 -48.98 11.51
CA LYS A 661 -1.96 -50.08 12.20
C LYS A 661 -2.56 -50.35 13.59
N MET A 662 -2.79 -49.33 14.41
CA MET A 662 -3.40 -49.47 15.74
C MET A 662 -4.82 -50.04 15.66
N ALA A 663 -5.63 -49.63 14.69
CA ALA A 663 -6.95 -50.20 14.45
C ALA A 663 -6.87 -51.70 14.09
N SER A 664 -5.86 -52.09 13.30
CA SER A 664 -5.58 -53.50 13.01
C SER A 664 -5.16 -54.29 14.27
N GLU A 665 -4.30 -53.71 15.11
CA GLU A 665 -3.86 -54.31 16.39
C GLU A 665 -5.03 -54.44 17.39
N MET A 666 -5.93 -53.45 17.44
CA MET A 666 -7.16 -53.50 18.24
C MET A 666 -8.08 -54.63 17.76
N ARG A 667 -8.28 -54.75 16.45
CA ARG A 667 -9.04 -55.85 15.85
C ARG A 667 -8.42 -57.21 16.18
N HIS A 668 -7.10 -57.31 16.16
CA HIS A 668 -6.40 -58.54 16.53
C HIS A 668 -6.57 -58.87 18.01
N SER A 669 -6.52 -57.87 18.90
CA SER A 669 -6.69 -58.05 20.34
C SER A 669 -8.07 -58.57 20.71
N VAL A 670 -9.12 -58.18 19.97
CA VAL A 670 -10.49 -58.70 20.18
C VAL A 670 -10.77 -60.01 19.43
N SER A 671 -9.93 -60.42 18.49
CA SER A 671 -10.09 -61.67 17.75
C SER A 671 -9.84 -62.93 18.59
N GLY A 672 -9.25 -62.78 19.78
CA GLY A 672 -9.13 -63.87 20.76
C GLY A 672 -10.44 -64.25 21.45
N PHE A 673 -11.49 -63.43 21.31
CA PHE A 673 -12.82 -63.76 21.82
C PHE A 673 -13.64 -64.51 20.78
N THR A 674 -14.13 -65.70 21.13
CA THR A 674 -14.97 -66.52 20.24
C THR A 674 -16.42 -66.05 20.34
N LEU A 675 -16.92 -65.42 19.28
CA LEU A 675 -18.33 -65.02 19.18
C LEU A 675 -19.18 -66.17 18.61
N PRO A 676 -20.46 -66.27 18.99
CA PRO A 676 -21.37 -67.23 18.38
C PRO A 676 -21.49 -66.93 16.89
N GLN A 677 -21.39 -67.98 16.05
CA GLN A 677 -21.60 -67.82 14.62
C GLN A 677 -23.07 -67.44 14.40
N ASP A 678 -23.31 -66.34 13.68
CA ASP A 678 -24.65 -65.94 13.23
C ASP A 678 -25.22 -67.05 12.34
N GLY A 679 -25.93 -68.00 12.96
CA GLY A 679 -26.35 -69.21 12.27
C GLY A 679 -26.93 -70.32 13.14
N GLU A 680 -27.57 -70.04 14.28
CA GLU A 680 -28.44 -71.03 14.94
C GLU A 680 -29.49 -70.35 15.86
N GLN A 681 -30.35 -69.53 15.25
CA GLN A 681 -31.70 -69.29 15.76
C GLN A 681 -32.68 -69.73 14.69
N ALA A 682 -33.26 -70.92 14.87
CA ALA A 682 -34.48 -71.39 14.24
C ALA A 682 -35.44 -71.89 15.32
#